data_AF-A0A840QQB8-F1
#
_entry.id   AF-A0A840QQB8-F1
#
_cell.length_a   1.000
_cell.length_b   1.000
_cell.length_c   1.000
_cell.angle_alpha   90.00
_cell.angle_beta   90.00
_cell.angle_gamma   90.00
#
_symmetry.space_group_name_H-M   'P 1'
#
loop_
_entity.id
_entity.type
_entity.pdbx_description
1 polymer ?
#
loop_
_entity_poly.entity_id
_entity_poly.type
_entity_poly.pdbx_seq_one_letter_code
_entity_poly.pdbx_strand_id
1 'polypeptide(L)'
;MVNRPNVNEINDYLVIGMRPSEAGEAVTIGSSQEIGANRQTLSGGNPGDPFVSPITPNINPPYPAPSSPNLRSVFFPDPSDPTNPNVNRWLWDSNEQAHFLPDANLLFRGVDWTGNVAVTSPTGTYSLQDINVFADIGFATTWNQAADDVENSYYFDENSLSGVLMSDASPDPARGWVAPFDHTQLLSDLRDWREFIRNLPRDAFFDSGDPANPRDVINRNSIATVAGGKLIYDVAGMDINNDGFVVIDIQYDGTDFEVNNSDWIITNSDPEEEEKLVIFRIRGEANMNMSNSSIMVGDGLECPDGLSVMFVKAHPEEEFTSLSGSSDQVFDANNLVINGIGFWDLNTIGDAETDEDFGPPTDPDVYINVDFPTTDFVDRNQQDNYTEISISNAQGCGQFISPFVEMQNVRFIRCAPCPEVVEDPAIDLEKFVSPDGGTTFFDADTPPGPNIPEGIDPVFRYVVTNTGNVPLENITLTDDVLGPITIPSTTLDPGESFAVEITGTWAEGQQVNIAIVTGDYEDITVTDEDPAHYVGVVEPAPAIDLEKFVSPDGGTTFFDADTPPGPDIPVGTDPVFRFIVTNTGNVPLENITLTDDVLGPITIPTTTLDPGESFTVDVTGTWAEGQQVNTATVTGEYEDITVTDEDPAHYVGVVEPAPAIDLEKFVSPDGGTTFFDADTPPGPNIPEGTDPVFRFIVTNTGNVPLENTTLTDDVLGPITIPTTTLDPGESFTVDVTGTWAEGQQVNTATVTGEYEDITVSDEDPAHYVGVVPSLEVEKLVSVDGGETFEPAPSSPGPTLPEGVTVQFQFIVTNTGPVPITNITIEDSELGIVGVIPVLQPGESQTFIASP
;
A
#
# COMPACT_ATOMS: atom_id res chain seq x y z
N MET A 1 65.12 -8.14 20.65
CA MET A 1 63.87 -8.22 19.87
C MET A 1 64.27 -8.70 18.49
N VAL A 2 64.21 -10.01 18.28
CA VAL A 2 64.29 -10.58 16.93
C VAL A 2 62.94 -10.27 16.29
N ASN A 3 62.91 -9.80 15.05
CA ASN A 3 61.64 -9.55 14.35
C ASN A 3 60.85 -10.87 14.33
N ARG A 4 59.65 -10.89 14.95
CA ARG A 4 58.72 -12.01 14.87
C ARG A 4 58.31 -12.14 13.38
N PRO A 5 58.52 -13.30 12.74
CA PRO A 5 57.95 -13.56 11.42
C PRO A 5 56.43 -13.39 11.47
N ASN A 6 55.80 -13.00 10.36
CA ASN A 6 54.34 -12.89 10.33
C ASN A 6 53.73 -14.28 10.60
N VAL A 7 52.93 -14.36 11.66
CA VAL A 7 52.36 -15.62 12.14
C VAL A 7 51.31 -16.16 11.17
N ASN A 8 50.71 -15.27 10.38
CA ASN A 8 49.70 -15.62 9.40
C ASN A 8 50.32 -16.29 8.16
N GLU A 9 51.56 -15.96 7.80
CA GLU A 9 52.18 -16.40 6.53
C GLU A 9 52.59 -17.88 6.50
N ILE A 10 52.93 -18.51 7.62
CA ILE A 10 53.34 -19.95 7.63
C ILE A 10 52.18 -20.92 7.76
N ASN A 11 51.05 -20.41 8.25
CA ASN A 11 49.79 -21.16 8.33
C ASN A 11 49.16 -21.34 6.93
N ASP A 12 49.64 -20.59 5.92
CA ASP A 12 49.17 -20.62 4.55
C ASP A 12 49.77 -21.77 3.71
N TYR A 13 50.76 -22.54 4.18
CA TYR A 13 51.46 -23.50 3.33
C TYR A 13 51.49 -24.94 3.88
N LEU A 14 51.15 -25.91 3.02
CA LEU A 14 51.48 -27.32 3.18
C LEU A 14 52.57 -27.65 2.16
N VAL A 15 53.79 -27.90 2.64
CA VAL A 15 54.98 -28.07 1.78
C VAL A 15 55.46 -29.51 1.81
N ILE A 16 55.43 -30.18 0.66
CA ILE A 16 55.91 -31.55 0.48
C ILE A 16 57.06 -31.53 -0.52
N GLY A 17 58.30 -31.76 -0.05
CA GLY A 17 59.46 -31.96 -0.92
C GLY A 17 59.54 -33.40 -1.45
N MET A 18 60.03 -33.59 -2.68
CA MET A 18 60.15 -34.91 -3.32
C MET A 18 61.56 -35.18 -3.87
N ARG A 19 62.01 -36.44 -3.75
CA ARG A 19 63.31 -36.90 -4.28
C ARG A 19 63.35 -36.88 -5.82
N PRO A 20 64.49 -36.55 -6.45
CA PRO A 20 64.76 -36.96 -7.84
C PRO A 20 65.14 -38.45 -7.86
N SER A 21 64.30 -39.31 -8.46
CA SER A 21 64.66 -40.72 -8.63
C SER A 21 65.55 -40.90 -9.87
N GLU A 22 66.75 -41.43 -9.68
CA GLU A 22 67.49 -42.03 -10.79
C GLU A 22 66.71 -43.27 -11.25
N ALA A 23 66.06 -43.16 -12.41
CA ALA A 23 65.31 -44.23 -13.09
C ALA A 23 63.99 -44.68 -12.42
N GLY A 24 62.98 -43.82 -12.49
CA GLY A 24 61.61 -44.27 -12.81
C GLY A 24 60.75 -44.82 -11.67
N GLU A 25 61.07 -44.56 -10.41
CA GLU A 25 60.14 -44.79 -9.31
C GLU A 25 59.35 -43.50 -9.01
N ALA A 26 58.03 -43.59 -9.17
CA ALA A 26 57.08 -42.53 -8.84
C ALA A 26 56.84 -42.51 -7.31
N VAL A 27 56.49 -41.35 -6.77
CA VAL A 27 55.89 -41.31 -5.43
C VAL A 27 54.64 -42.18 -5.43
N THR A 28 54.65 -43.21 -4.58
CA THR A 28 53.55 -44.15 -4.45
C THR A 28 52.74 -43.74 -3.23
N ILE A 29 51.75 -42.88 -3.46
CA ILE A 29 50.65 -42.73 -2.52
C ILE A 29 49.86 -44.05 -2.59
N GLY A 30 50.07 -44.93 -1.61
CA GLY A 30 49.44 -46.26 -1.56
C GLY A 30 47.90 -46.17 -1.57
N SER A 31 47.21 -47.23 -1.99
CA SER A 31 45.75 -47.25 -2.09
C SER A 31 45.04 -46.90 -0.78
N SER A 32 44.02 -46.05 -0.83
CA SER A 32 43.14 -45.61 0.30
C SER A 32 43.61 -44.40 1.12
N GLN A 33 44.00 -43.30 0.47
CA GLN A 33 44.42 -42.04 1.13
C GLN A 33 43.50 -40.86 0.78
N GLU A 34 43.22 -39.98 1.74
CA GLU A 34 42.38 -38.78 1.61
C GLU A 34 43.07 -37.57 2.26
N ILE A 35 43.31 -36.50 1.47
CA ILE A 35 43.89 -35.22 1.91
C ILE A 35 42.84 -34.13 1.64
N GLY A 36 42.34 -33.50 2.70
CA GLY A 36 40.99 -32.90 2.70
C GLY A 36 40.84 -31.44 2.26
N ALA A 37 39.60 -31.12 1.86
CA ALA A 37 38.69 -30.13 2.41
C ALA A 37 37.27 -30.71 2.27
N ASN A 38 36.40 -30.44 3.24
CA ASN A 38 35.09 -31.05 3.35
C ASN A 38 34.10 -30.53 2.28
N ARG A 39 33.37 -31.46 1.66
CA ARG A 39 32.06 -31.22 1.02
C ARG A 39 31.05 -30.73 2.07
N GLN A 40 30.91 -29.42 2.25
CA GLN A 40 29.58 -28.87 2.44
C GLN A 40 28.96 -28.69 1.06
N THR A 41 27.86 -29.41 0.84
CA THR A 41 27.01 -29.38 -0.35
C THR A 41 26.57 -27.97 -0.72
N LEU A 42 27.31 -27.31 -1.60
CA LEU A 42 26.77 -26.38 -2.58
C LEU A 42 26.37 -27.20 -3.82
N SER A 43 25.12 -27.68 -3.85
CA SER A 43 24.46 -27.97 -5.11
C SER A 43 23.21 -27.12 -5.19
N GLY A 44 23.39 -25.88 -5.64
CA GLY A 44 22.30 -25.05 -6.14
C GLY A 44 21.72 -25.69 -7.40
N GLY A 45 20.43 -25.98 -7.36
CA GLY A 45 19.66 -26.61 -8.44
C GLY A 45 18.19 -26.16 -8.44
N ASN A 46 18.01 -24.83 -8.45
CA ASN A 46 16.88 -23.98 -8.82
C ASN A 46 15.49 -24.01 -8.11
N PRO A 47 14.77 -22.86 -8.10
CA PRO A 47 13.71 -22.47 -7.16
C PRO A 47 12.28 -22.71 -7.69
N GLY A 48 11.33 -22.80 -6.74
CA GLY A 48 9.88 -22.95 -6.93
C GLY A 48 9.44 -24.42 -6.84
N ASP A 49 8.61 -24.89 -5.91
CA ASP A 49 7.52 -24.25 -5.16
C ASP A 49 7.10 -25.17 -3.96
N PRO A 50 6.13 -24.84 -3.08
CA PRO A 50 6.29 -24.81 -1.64
C PRO A 50 5.67 -26.03 -0.94
N PHE A 51 6.37 -26.55 0.07
CA PHE A 51 5.87 -27.55 1.02
C PHE A 51 5.19 -28.79 0.39
N VAL A 52 5.94 -29.55 -0.42
CA VAL A 52 5.46 -30.76 -1.12
C VAL A 52 6.15 -32.04 -0.62
N SER A 53 5.33 -32.89 0.01
CA SER A 53 5.52 -34.34 0.26
C SER A 53 5.24 -35.14 -1.05
N PRO A 54 5.10 -36.48 -1.11
CA PRO A 54 5.75 -37.64 -0.49
C PRO A 54 6.15 -38.71 -1.56
N ILE A 55 6.70 -39.85 -1.12
CA ILE A 55 6.46 -41.22 -1.68
C ILE A 55 6.72 -41.46 -3.19
N THR A 56 7.70 -42.34 -3.46
CA THR A 56 7.91 -43.07 -4.73
C THR A 56 6.65 -43.75 -5.28
N PRO A 57 6.57 -43.97 -6.61
CA PRO A 57 6.43 -45.37 -7.03
C PRO A 57 7.32 -45.74 -8.23
N ASN A 58 8.26 -46.64 -7.93
CA ASN A 58 8.47 -47.94 -8.59
C ASN A 58 8.65 -48.00 -10.13
N ILE A 59 9.88 -48.28 -10.57
CA ILE A 59 10.20 -49.58 -11.22
C ILE A 59 11.69 -49.94 -11.07
N ASN A 60 11.93 -50.94 -10.22
CA ASN A 60 13.10 -51.83 -10.09
C ASN A 60 13.35 -52.65 -11.40
N PRO A 61 14.43 -53.46 -11.59
CA PRO A 61 15.64 -53.75 -10.77
C PRO A 61 16.96 -53.80 -11.64
N PRO A 62 18.19 -54.18 -11.19
CA PRO A 62 18.54 -55.18 -10.17
C PRO A 62 19.63 -54.80 -9.16
N TYR A 63 19.28 -54.89 -7.87
CA TYR A 63 20.25 -55.02 -6.76
C TYR A 63 21.05 -56.35 -6.89
N PRO A 64 22.28 -56.45 -6.34
CA PRO A 64 22.66 -55.88 -5.05
C PRO A 64 23.86 -54.92 -5.07
N ALA A 65 23.70 -53.77 -4.43
CA ALA A 65 24.80 -53.00 -3.86
C ALA A 65 25.39 -53.73 -2.64
N PRO A 66 26.72 -53.83 -2.52
CA PRO A 66 27.39 -53.88 -1.23
C PRO A 66 27.84 -52.47 -0.83
N SER A 67 27.35 -52.06 0.33
CA SER A 67 27.86 -51.05 1.25
C SER A 67 29.32 -50.62 1.07
N SER A 68 29.52 -49.35 0.73
CA SER A 68 30.72 -48.60 1.10
C SER A 68 30.78 -48.48 2.64
N PRO A 69 31.94 -48.74 3.27
CA PRO A 69 32.07 -48.76 4.72
C PRO A 69 32.05 -47.34 5.30
N ASN A 70 31.11 -47.09 6.22
CA ASN A 70 31.12 -45.95 7.13
C ASN A 70 32.25 -46.13 8.16
N LEU A 71 33.33 -45.36 8.04
CA LEU A 71 34.49 -45.38 8.93
C LEU A 71 34.23 -44.60 10.23
N ARG A 72 33.33 -45.10 11.09
CA ARG A 72 33.12 -44.64 12.49
C ARG A 72 33.51 -45.68 13.55
N SER A 73 34.46 -46.58 13.29
CA SER A 73 34.78 -47.67 14.24
C SER A 73 36.27 -48.01 14.35
N VAL A 74 36.96 -47.40 15.33
CA VAL A 74 38.23 -47.86 15.95
C VAL A 74 38.31 -47.10 17.29
N PHE A 75 38.45 -47.61 18.52
CA PHE A 75 39.16 -48.74 19.11
C PHE A 75 38.42 -49.23 20.38
N PHE A 76 38.46 -50.53 20.71
CA PHE A 76 38.35 -51.02 22.09
C PHE A 76 39.22 -52.27 22.27
N PRO A 77 39.82 -52.49 23.46
CA PRO A 77 40.40 -53.78 23.80
C PRO A 77 39.32 -54.85 23.89
N ASP A 78 39.64 -56.08 23.48
CA ASP A 78 38.75 -57.24 23.58
C ASP A 78 38.23 -57.40 25.03
N PRO A 79 36.91 -57.28 25.29
CA PRO A 79 36.36 -57.41 26.63
C PRO A 79 36.48 -58.85 27.18
N SER A 80 36.81 -59.84 26.34
CA SER A 80 36.82 -61.26 26.69
C SER A 80 38.19 -61.80 27.15
N ASP A 81 39.30 -61.07 26.92
CA ASP A 81 40.61 -61.37 27.51
C ASP A 81 41.42 -60.09 27.81
N PRO A 82 41.24 -59.46 28.99
CA PRO A 82 41.93 -58.23 29.37
C PRO A 82 43.43 -58.40 29.67
N THR A 83 44.05 -59.54 29.35
CA THR A 83 45.45 -59.83 29.71
C THR A 83 46.40 -60.06 28.54
N ASN A 84 45.92 -60.03 27.29
CA ASN A 84 46.77 -60.20 26.11
C ASN A 84 46.95 -58.87 25.34
N PRO A 85 48.07 -58.14 25.51
CA PRO A 85 48.27 -56.80 24.93
C PRO A 85 48.55 -56.79 23.42
N ASN A 86 48.52 -57.93 22.71
CA ASN A 86 49.05 -58.06 21.34
C ASN A 86 47.99 -58.26 20.24
N VAL A 87 46.71 -57.89 20.44
CA VAL A 87 45.67 -58.13 19.42
C VAL A 87 44.77 -56.92 19.17
N ASN A 88 45.17 -56.04 18.25
CA ASN A 88 44.26 -55.09 17.60
C ASN A 88 43.69 -55.77 16.34
N ARG A 89 42.44 -56.27 16.38
CA ARG A 89 41.79 -56.79 15.16
C ARG A 89 40.27 -56.58 15.13
N TRP A 90 39.80 -56.07 14.00
CA TRP A 90 38.42 -55.70 13.64
C TRP A 90 37.39 -56.82 13.86
N LEU A 91 36.25 -56.51 14.50
CA LEU A 91 35.04 -57.36 14.44
C LEU A 91 33.76 -56.51 14.30
N TRP A 92 32.90 -56.97 13.38
CA TRP A 92 31.62 -56.39 12.97
C TRP A 92 30.48 -57.04 13.79
N ASP A 93 29.73 -56.27 14.58
CA ASP A 93 28.42 -56.68 15.11
C ASP A 93 27.33 -55.71 14.61
N SER A 94 26.24 -56.30 14.15
CA SER A 94 25.11 -55.76 13.40
C SER A 94 23.95 -55.26 14.27
N ASN A 95 24.13 -54.96 15.56
CA ASN A 95 23.04 -54.47 16.41
C ASN A 95 23.30 -53.08 16.98
N GLU A 96 22.36 -52.20 16.66
CA GLU A 96 22.28 -50.79 17.01
C GLU A 96 22.38 -50.57 18.54
N GLN A 97 23.48 -49.93 18.98
CA GLN A 97 23.48 -48.75 19.85
C GLN A 97 24.92 -48.26 20.02
N ALA A 98 25.21 -47.07 19.49
CA ALA A 98 26.48 -46.40 19.69
C ALA A 98 26.58 -45.95 21.16
N HIS A 99 27.47 -46.58 21.92
CA HIS A 99 27.88 -46.07 23.22
C HIS A 99 29.05 -45.12 23.00
N PHE A 100 28.74 -43.83 22.93
CA PHE A 100 29.69 -42.73 22.95
C PHE A 100 30.55 -42.81 24.23
N LEU A 101 31.82 -42.39 24.17
CA LEU A 101 32.45 -41.83 25.37
C LEU A 101 31.52 -40.70 25.86
N PRO A 102 31.18 -40.62 27.15
CA PRO A 102 30.45 -39.47 27.66
C PRO A 102 31.20 -38.21 27.23
N ASP A 103 30.49 -37.34 26.52
CA ASP A 103 30.89 -35.95 26.22
C ASP A 103 31.94 -35.73 25.12
N ALA A 104 32.22 -36.71 24.25
CA ALA A 104 33.17 -36.52 23.13
C ALA A 104 32.55 -36.07 21.79
N ASN A 105 32.64 -34.77 21.48
CA ASN A 105 32.41 -34.19 20.16
C ASN A 105 33.73 -33.90 19.43
N LEU A 106 33.77 -34.13 18.12
CA LEU A 106 34.93 -33.91 17.24
C LEU A 106 35.06 -32.44 16.86
N LEU A 107 35.96 -31.71 17.50
CA LEU A 107 36.29 -30.32 17.17
C LEU A 107 37.75 -30.06 17.64
N PHE A 108 38.42 -29.06 17.03
CA PHE A 108 39.54 -28.25 17.57
C PHE A 108 40.95 -28.26 16.95
N ARG A 109 41.62 -27.12 17.20
CA ARG A 109 42.77 -26.45 16.53
C ARG A 109 44.00 -27.33 16.33
N GLY A 110 44.32 -27.58 15.06
CA GLY A 110 45.64 -27.30 14.50
C GLY A 110 45.45 -26.30 13.38
N VAL A 111 46.46 -25.50 13.08
CA VAL A 111 46.55 -24.53 11.97
C VAL A 111 45.45 -24.71 10.91
N ASP A 112 44.55 -23.73 10.78
CA ASP A 112 43.69 -23.63 9.60
C ASP A 112 44.62 -23.44 8.40
N TRP A 113 44.68 -24.44 7.51
CA TRP A 113 45.39 -24.33 6.26
C TRP A 113 44.40 -24.02 5.13
N THR A 114 44.44 -22.79 4.66
CA THR A 114 43.76 -22.31 3.45
C THR A 114 44.75 -21.58 2.54
N GLY A 115 45.91 -22.18 2.29
CA GLY A 115 46.76 -21.67 1.23
C GLY A 115 47.26 -22.77 0.31
N ASN A 116 48.38 -22.55 -0.36
CA ASN A 116 48.77 -23.33 -1.53
C ASN A 116 49.43 -24.67 -1.13
N VAL A 117 49.05 -25.80 -1.75
CA VAL A 117 49.86 -27.03 -1.67
C VAL A 117 51.00 -26.86 -2.66
N ALA A 118 52.24 -26.81 -2.17
CA ALA A 118 53.41 -26.85 -3.04
C ALA A 118 53.96 -28.28 -3.07
N VAL A 119 53.74 -28.98 -4.18
CA VAL A 119 54.39 -30.26 -4.49
C VAL A 119 55.57 -29.96 -5.40
N THR A 120 56.79 -30.18 -4.93
CA THR A 120 57.99 -29.83 -5.71
C THR A 120 58.80 -31.08 -6.03
N SER A 121 59.20 -31.22 -7.30
CA SER A 121 60.15 -32.25 -7.76
C SER A 121 61.17 -31.60 -8.69
N PRO A 122 62.48 -31.79 -8.50
CA PRO A 122 63.48 -31.22 -9.40
C PRO A 122 63.46 -31.79 -10.83
N THR A 123 62.80 -32.94 -11.08
CA THR A 123 62.89 -33.66 -12.39
C THR A 123 61.62 -34.43 -12.84
N GLY A 124 60.46 -34.22 -12.22
CA GLY A 124 59.37 -35.22 -12.12
C GLY A 124 58.57 -35.68 -13.36
N THR A 125 58.16 -36.97 -13.32
CA THR A 125 56.92 -37.56 -13.90
C THR A 125 56.05 -38.11 -12.75
N TYR A 126 54.70 -38.00 -12.84
CA TYR A 126 53.75 -38.41 -11.79
C TYR A 126 52.75 -39.49 -12.29
N SER A 127 52.25 -40.35 -11.39
CA SER A 127 51.15 -41.32 -11.64
C SER A 127 50.26 -41.44 -10.40
N LEU A 128 48.96 -41.17 -10.54
CA LEU A 128 47.96 -41.30 -9.47
C LEU A 128 46.90 -42.33 -9.89
N GLN A 129 46.60 -43.30 -9.03
CA GLN A 129 45.40 -44.16 -9.14
C GLN A 129 44.63 -44.08 -7.81
N ASP A 130 43.33 -43.80 -7.88
CA ASP A 130 42.35 -43.83 -6.78
C ASP A 130 42.66 -42.93 -5.55
N ILE A 131 42.93 -41.63 -5.78
CA ILE A 131 43.11 -40.61 -4.73
C ILE A 131 42.12 -39.45 -4.91
N ASN A 132 41.48 -39.00 -3.84
CA ASN A 132 40.68 -37.77 -3.80
C ASN A 132 41.45 -36.68 -3.03
N VAL A 133 41.74 -35.54 -3.68
CA VAL A 133 42.36 -34.37 -3.05
C VAL A 133 41.41 -33.17 -3.20
N PHE A 134 41.22 -32.40 -2.13
CA PHE A 134 40.22 -31.33 -2.08
C PHE A 134 40.81 -30.00 -1.60
N ALA A 135 41.94 -29.57 -2.17
CA ALA A 135 42.53 -28.27 -1.88
C ALA A 135 42.86 -27.48 -3.16
N ASP A 136 43.11 -26.17 -3.06
CA ASP A 136 43.68 -25.38 -4.16
C ASP A 136 45.13 -25.82 -4.37
N ILE A 137 45.36 -26.64 -5.40
CA ILE A 137 46.69 -27.15 -5.77
C ILE A 137 47.18 -26.42 -7.00
N GLY A 138 48.36 -25.78 -6.91
CA GLY A 138 49.09 -25.30 -8.08
C GLY A 138 49.95 -26.41 -8.67
N PHE A 139 49.71 -26.80 -9.92
CA PHE A 139 50.58 -27.72 -10.66
C PHE A 139 51.30 -27.00 -11.81
N ALA A 140 52.62 -27.13 -11.88
CA ALA A 140 53.40 -26.76 -13.07
C ALA A 140 54.04 -28.02 -13.67
N THR A 141 53.62 -28.42 -14.87
CA THR A 141 54.31 -29.46 -15.66
C THR A 141 54.65 -28.92 -17.03
N THR A 142 55.72 -29.44 -17.64
CA THR A 142 56.19 -28.97 -18.95
C THR A 142 55.93 -29.93 -20.10
N TRP A 143 55.12 -31.01 -20.00
CA TRP A 143 54.71 -31.78 -21.19
C TRP A 143 53.41 -32.62 -21.05
N ASN A 144 52.74 -32.76 -22.20
CA ASN A 144 51.31 -33.04 -22.37
C ASN A 144 50.87 -34.51 -22.20
N GLN A 145 50.11 -34.81 -21.14
CA GLN A 145 48.85 -35.59 -21.18
C GLN A 145 48.22 -35.60 -19.77
N ALA A 146 47.19 -34.78 -19.54
CA ALA A 146 46.34 -34.85 -18.36
C ALA A 146 45.25 -35.91 -18.59
N ALA A 147 44.98 -36.73 -17.56
CA ALA A 147 43.95 -37.76 -17.55
C ALA A 147 42.55 -37.13 -17.33
N ASP A 148 41.54 -37.69 -17.98
CA ASP A 148 40.12 -37.38 -17.74
C ASP A 148 39.77 -37.80 -16.30
N ASP A 149 39.23 -36.86 -15.49
CA ASP A 149 38.54 -37.00 -14.18
C ASP A 149 39.12 -36.17 -13.00
N VAL A 150 39.21 -34.84 -13.16
CA VAL A 150 39.30 -33.89 -12.03
C VAL A 150 38.29 -32.74 -12.24
N GLU A 151 37.25 -32.66 -11.41
CA GLU A 151 36.30 -31.53 -11.34
C GLU A 151 36.53 -30.73 -10.03
N ASN A 152 36.58 -29.39 -10.16
CA ASN A 152 36.61 -28.31 -9.14
C ASN A 152 37.93 -27.86 -8.49
N SER A 153 38.53 -26.79 -9.04
CA SER A 153 39.14 -25.65 -8.30
C SER A 153 39.49 -24.45 -9.24
N TYR A 154 39.28 -23.21 -8.78
CA TYR A 154 39.57 -21.93 -9.46
C TYR A 154 39.88 -20.86 -8.39
N TYR A 155 40.89 -20.00 -8.60
CA TYR A 155 40.84 -18.60 -8.15
C TYR A 155 41.81 -17.65 -8.90
N PHE A 156 41.38 -16.40 -9.12
CA PHE A 156 42.11 -15.23 -9.66
C PHE A 156 41.72 -14.00 -8.83
N ASP A 157 42.63 -13.05 -8.59
CA ASP A 157 42.29 -11.60 -8.62
C ASP A 157 43.53 -10.70 -8.82
N GLU A 158 43.73 -10.15 -10.02
CA GLU A 158 43.64 -8.73 -10.41
C GLU A 158 43.94 -7.67 -9.34
N ASN A 159 45.12 -7.03 -9.43
CA ASN A 159 45.23 -5.56 -9.38
C ASN A 159 46.64 -5.07 -9.76
N SER A 160 47.02 -5.16 -11.04
CA SER A 160 47.95 -4.17 -11.63
C SER A 160 47.84 -4.13 -13.15
N LEU A 161 46.70 -3.70 -13.66
CA LEU A 161 46.62 -3.21 -15.04
C LEU A 161 47.45 -1.93 -15.16
N SER A 162 48.54 -1.93 -15.93
CA SER A 162 48.93 -0.85 -16.86
C SER A 162 50.30 -1.07 -17.50
N GLY A 163 50.36 -1.19 -18.83
CA GLY A 163 51.64 -1.05 -19.56
C GLY A 163 51.69 -1.62 -20.97
N VAL A 164 50.84 -1.13 -21.88
CA VAL A 164 50.93 -1.41 -23.33
C VAL A 164 52.26 -0.90 -23.89
N LEU A 165 53.07 -1.74 -24.57
CA LEU A 165 53.72 -1.41 -25.85
C LEU A 165 54.07 -2.69 -26.65
N MET A 166 53.54 -2.75 -27.87
CA MET A 166 53.76 -3.80 -28.87
C MET A 166 55.15 -3.75 -29.53
N SER A 167 55.68 -4.91 -29.88
CA SER A 167 56.23 -5.29 -31.22
C SER A 167 56.97 -6.61 -31.04
N ASP A 168 56.73 -7.74 -31.71
CA ASP A 168 56.27 -8.02 -33.06
C ASP A 168 55.81 -9.50 -33.18
N ALA A 169 55.03 -9.82 -34.23
CA ALA A 169 54.60 -11.16 -34.70
C ALA A 169 53.32 -11.83 -34.10
N SER A 170 52.20 -11.57 -34.80
CA SER A 170 51.01 -12.42 -35.12
C SER A 170 50.40 -13.39 -34.07
N PRO A 171 49.09 -13.25 -33.75
CA PRO A 171 48.39 -14.06 -32.74
C PRO A 171 47.77 -15.36 -33.30
N ASP A 172 47.96 -16.47 -32.61
CA ASP A 172 47.08 -17.65 -32.62
C ASP A 172 46.58 -17.88 -31.17
N PRO A 173 45.31 -17.59 -30.85
CA PRO A 173 44.81 -17.50 -29.49
C PRO A 173 44.46 -18.85 -28.83
N ALA A 174 44.93 -19.98 -29.36
CA ALA A 174 44.63 -21.32 -28.81
C ALA A 174 45.69 -21.89 -27.86
N ARG A 175 46.63 -21.07 -27.37
CA ARG A 175 47.74 -21.52 -26.51
C ARG A 175 48.03 -20.47 -25.43
N GLY A 176 47.44 -20.63 -24.26
CA GLY A 176 47.84 -19.89 -23.06
C GLY A 176 49.17 -20.43 -22.55
N TRP A 177 50.18 -19.56 -22.51
CA TRP A 177 51.46 -19.82 -21.87
C TRP A 177 51.36 -19.35 -20.42
N VAL A 178 51.70 -20.22 -19.47
CA VAL A 178 51.73 -19.92 -18.03
C VAL A 178 53.15 -19.51 -17.66
N ALA A 179 53.29 -18.39 -16.94
CA ALA A 179 54.56 -17.95 -16.37
C ALA A 179 54.89 -18.75 -15.09
N PRO A 180 56.17 -18.99 -14.76
CA PRO A 180 56.58 -19.74 -13.58
C PRO A 180 56.12 -19.05 -12.28
N PHE A 181 55.71 -19.85 -11.29
CA PHE A 181 55.50 -19.38 -9.91
C PHE A 181 56.85 -18.97 -9.30
N ASP A 182 56.89 -17.80 -8.66
CA ASP A 182 58.05 -17.36 -7.88
C ASP A 182 57.95 -17.94 -6.46
N HIS A 183 58.80 -18.92 -6.13
CA HIS A 183 58.86 -19.54 -4.80
C HIS A 183 59.77 -18.77 -3.83
N THR A 184 60.31 -17.62 -4.25
CA THR A 184 61.29 -16.86 -3.45
C THR A 184 60.72 -16.39 -2.12
N GLN A 185 59.44 -15.98 -2.08
CA GLN A 185 58.79 -15.55 -0.84
C GLN A 185 58.62 -16.72 0.15
N LEU A 186 58.01 -17.83 -0.28
CA LEU A 186 57.84 -19.03 0.56
C LEU A 186 59.18 -19.55 1.12
N LEU A 187 60.22 -19.61 0.27
CA LEU A 187 61.55 -20.02 0.69
C LEU A 187 62.20 -19.00 1.62
N SER A 188 61.88 -17.71 1.50
CA SER A 188 62.30 -16.66 2.44
C SER A 188 61.60 -16.85 3.77
N ASP A 189 60.28 -17.04 3.79
CA ASP A 189 59.48 -17.16 5.00
C ASP A 189 59.89 -18.40 5.80
N LEU A 190 60.07 -19.55 5.14
CA LEU A 190 60.53 -20.78 5.78
C LEU A 190 61.97 -20.65 6.32
N ARG A 191 62.85 -19.87 5.66
CA ARG A 191 64.19 -19.54 6.19
C ARG A 191 64.08 -18.62 7.41
N ASP A 192 63.23 -17.62 7.38
CA ASP A 192 63.03 -16.68 8.48
C ASP A 192 62.46 -17.42 9.71
N TRP A 193 61.52 -18.34 9.51
CA TRP A 193 61.01 -19.24 10.55
C TRP A 193 62.07 -20.21 11.08
N ARG A 194 62.89 -20.80 10.20
CA ARG A 194 64.03 -21.63 10.59
C ARG A 194 64.98 -20.86 11.50
N GLU A 195 65.40 -19.68 11.09
CA GLU A 195 66.32 -18.83 11.87
C GLU A 195 65.66 -18.30 13.15
N PHE A 196 64.38 -17.97 13.12
CA PHE A 196 63.63 -17.56 14.32
C PHE A 196 63.59 -18.68 15.36
N ILE A 197 63.13 -19.88 14.99
CA ILE A 197 63.02 -21.04 15.89
C ILE A 197 64.40 -21.49 16.40
N ARG A 198 65.43 -21.45 15.54
CA ARG A 198 66.83 -21.73 15.93
C ARG A 198 67.30 -20.79 17.03
N ASN A 199 66.93 -19.52 16.97
CA ASN A 199 67.39 -18.48 17.89
C ASN A 199 66.52 -18.32 19.14
N LEU A 200 65.36 -18.99 19.24
CA LEU A 200 64.56 -18.95 20.46
C LEU A 200 65.32 -19.55 21.66
N PRO A 201 65.32 -18.89 22.82
CA PRO A 201 65.86 -19.48 24.04
C PRO A 201 65.03 -20.70 24.44
N ARG A 202 65.65 -21.66 25.14
CA ARG A 202 64.94 -22.84 25.66
C ARG A 202 64.27 -22.52 27.00
N ASP A 203 63.08 -23.05 27.20
CA ASP A 203 62.32 -22.96 28.45
C ASP A 203 62.36 -24.27 29.25
N ALA A 204 62.36 -25.40 28.54
CA ALA A 204 62.52 -26.72 29.13
C ALA A 204 63.42 -27.61 28.27
N PHE A 205 63.91 -28.70 28.88
CA PHE A 205 64.88 -29.61 28.27
C PHE A 205 64.61 -31.05 28.74
N PHE A 206 64.60 -31.99 27.80
CA PHE A 206 64.59 -33.44 28.05
C PHE A 206 66.01 -33.99 27.84
N ASP A 207 66.63 -34.50 28.91
CA ASP A 207 67.95 -35.14 28.92
C ASP A 207 67.83 -36.62 29.34
N SER A 208 68.72 -37.47 28.84
CA SER A 208 68.93 -38.85 29.30
C SER A 208 69.49 -38.98 30.72
N GLY A 209 69.94 -37.88 31.34
CA GLY A 209 70.77 -37.87 32.54
C GLY A 209 70.19 -37.27 33.83
N ASP A 210 68.96 -36.74 33.87
CA ASP A 210 68.43 -36.02 35.05
C ASP A 210 67.34 -36.79 35.84
N PRO A 211 67.70 -37.53 36.91
CA PRO A 211 66.76 -38.30 37.72
C PRO A 211 65.92 -37.46 38.71
N ALA A 212 66.05 -36.12 38.71
CA ALA A 212 65.37 -35.25 39.69
C ALA A 212 64.13 -34.52 39.14
N ASN A 213 63.76 -34.74 37.87
CA ASN A 213 62.60 -34.10 37.26
C ASN A 213 61.43 -35.09 37.12
N PRO A 214 60.20 -34.81 37.59
CA PRO A 214 59.06 -35.74 37.51
C PRO A 214 58.56 -36.06 36.08
N ARG A 215 59.26 -35.58 35.04
CA ARG A 215 58.96 -35.81 33.62
C ARG A 215 59.78 -36.96 33.00
N ASP A 216 60.56 -37.66 33.81
CA ASP A 216 61.52 -38.72 33.44
C ASP A 216 60.87 -40.12 33.16
N VAL A 217 59.68 -40.15 32.54
CA VAL A 217 58.94 -41.40 32.21
C VAL A 217 58.89 -41.70 30.71
N ILE A 218 59.20 -40.74 29.84
CA ILE A 218 59.03 -40.91 28.40
C ILE A 218 60.18 -41.70 27.78
N ASN A 219 61.32 -41.87 28.46
CA ASN A 219 62.52 -42.50 27.90
C ASN A 219 62.84 -43.93 28.38
N ARG A 220 61.83 -44.73 28.73
CA ARG A 220 62.03 -46.17 28.92
C ARG A 220 60.91 -46.94 28.27
N ASN A 221 61.29 -47.92 27.46
CA ASN A 221 60.50 -48.91 26.73
C ASN A 221 59.54 -49.76 27.60
N SER A 222 58.80 -49.16 28.54
CA SER A 222 57.87 -49.80 29.45
C SER A 222 56.94 -48.80 30.15
N ILE A 223 55.97 -48.21 29.43
CA ILE A 223 54.78 -47.55 30.04
C ILE A 223 53.73 -48.60 30.50
N ALA A 224 54.14 -49.87 30.68
CA ALA A 224 53.30 -50.95 31.19
C ALA A 224 52.88 -50.83 32.68
N THR A 225 53.07 -49.68 33.34
CA THR A 225 52.76 -49.52 34.78
C THR A 225 51.94 -48.28 35.16
N VAL A 226 51.51 -47.46 34.20
CA VAL A 226 50.49 -46.44 34.48
C VAL A 226 49.15 -46.99 33.99
N ALA A 227 48.25 -47.29 34.93
CA ALA A 227 46.92 -47.79 34.62
C ALA A 227 46.21 -46.82 33.65
N GLY A 228 46.09 -47.21 32.39
CA GLY A 228 45.30 -46.49 31.38
C GLY A 228 46.07 -45.78 30.26
N GLY A 229 47.40 -45.91 30.12
CA GLY A 229 48.12 -45.50 28.90
C GLY A 229 48.14 -44.01 28.54
N LYS A 230 47.53 -43.13 29.36
CA LYS A 230 47.34 -41.69 29.11
C LYS A 230 48.38 -40.83 29.86
N LEU A 231 49.03 -39.92 29.15
CA LEU A 231 50.03 -38.96 29.64
C LEU A 231 49.55 -37.53 29.37
N ILE A 232 49.33 -36.72 30.42
CA ILE A 232 48.91 -35.31 30.30
C ILE A 232 50.11 -34.41 30.59
N TYR A 233 50.42 -33.51 29.67
CA TYR A 233 51.54 -32.57 29.70
C TYR A 233 50.99 -31.14 29.71
N ASP A 234 50.90 -30.56 30.91
CA ASP A 234 50.45 -29.19 31.09
C ASP A 234 51.61 -28.21 30.92
N VAL A 235 51.43 -27.21 30.06
CA VAL A 235 52.42 -26.15 29.76
C VAL A 235 52.18 -24.85 30.51
N ALA A 236 51.16 -24.79 31.37
CA ALA A 236 50.91 -23.63 32.22
C ALA A 236 52.17 -23.23 33.03
N GLY A 237 52.55 -21.95 32.95
CA GLY A 237 53.72 -21.39 33.63
C GLY A 237 55.09 -21.85 33.12
N MET A 238 55.17 -22.48 31.93
CA MET A 238 56.44 -22.90 31.33
C MET A 238 57.14 -21.83 30.48
N ASP A 239 56.45 -20.79 30.03
CA ASP A 239 57.05 -19.65 29.32
C ASP A 239 57.82 -18.79 30.35
N ILE A 240 59.14 -18.96 30.44
CA ILE A 240 59.96 -18.34 31.50
C ILE A 240 60.31 -16.88 31.14
N ASN A 241 60.32 -16.56 29.85
CA ASN A 241 60.67 -15.29 29.23
C ASN A 241 59.45 -14.43 28.86
N ASN A 242 58.24 -14.98 28.98
CA ASN A 242 56.96 -14.34 28.70
C ASN A 242 56.90 -13.74 27.30
N ASP A 243 57.37 -14.49 26.31
CA ASP A 243 57.39 -14.07 24.90
C ASP A 243 56.34 -14.78 24.03
N GLY A 244 55.48 -15.60 24.64
CA GLY A 244 54.41 -16.34 23.97
C GLY A 244 54.89 -17.65 23.35
N PHE A 245 56.17 -18.02 23.49
CA PHE A 245 56.73 -19.27 23.01
C PHE A 245 57.16 -20.15 24.17
N VAL A 246 56.81 -21.44 24.13
CA VAL A 246 57.31 -22.44 25.09
C VAL A 246 58.22 -23.39 24.36
N VAL A 247 59.52 -23.24 24.51
CA VAL A 247 60.51 -24.02 23.76
C VAL A 247 61.05 -25.17 24.59
N ILE A 248 60.83 -26.39 24.10
CA ILE A 248 61.19 -27.63 24.76
C ILE A 248 62.22 -28.38 23.91
N ASP A 249 63.47 -28.40 24.34
CA ASP A 249 64.53 -29.14 23.66
C ASP A 249 64.47 -30.63 24.00
N ILE A 250 64.53 -31.48 22.98
CA ILE A 250 64.70 -32.93 23.06
C ILE A 250 66.11 -33.25 22.58
N GLN A 251 67.03 -33.54 23.50
CA GLN A 251 68.41 -33.92 23.17
C GLN A 251 68.72 -35.27 23.80
N TYR A 252 69.17 -36.20 22.98
CA TYR A 252 69.57 -37.51 23.44
C TYR A 252 70.91 -37.88 22.80
N ASP A 253 71.80 -38.52 23.56
CA ASP A 253 73.18 -38.87 23.18
C ASP A 253 73.24 -39.92 22.04
N GLY A 254 72.67 -39.60 20.88
CA GLY A 254 72.64 -40.45 19.68
C GLY A 254 71.59 -41.57 19.69
N THR A 255 70.49 -41.46 20.45
CA THR A 255 69.36 -42.41 20.34
C THR A 255 68.02 -41.71 20.10
N ASP A 256 67.08 -42.43 19.48
CA ASP A 256 65.77 -41.89 19.12
C ASP A 256 64.84 -41.69 20.32
N PHE A 257 63.94 -40.71 20.20
CA PHE A 257 62.83 -40.46 21.10
C PHE A 257 61.65 -41.37 20.73
N GLU A 258 61.41 -42.41 21.53
CA GLU A 258 60.39 -43.43 21.25
C GLU A 258 59.05 -43.17 21.98
N VAL A 259 57.94 -43.06 21.24
CA VAL A 259 56.57 -42.97 21.77
C VAL A 259 55.74 -44.17 21.33
N ASN A 260 55.69 -45.21 22.18
CA ASN A 260 55.08 -46.49 21.85
C ASN A 260 53.90 -46.84 22.79
N ASN A 261 52.77 -47.30 22.25
CA ASN A 261 51.57 -47.72 22.99
C ASN A 261 51.07 -46.69 24.03
N SER A 262 51.04 -45.40 23.67
CA SER A 262 50.76 -44.31 24.62
C SER A 262 49.84 -43.22 24.05
N ASP A 263 48.97 -42.65 24.88
CA ASP A 263 48.14 -41.49 24.56
C ASP A 263 48.73 -40.23 25.21
N TRP A 264 49.24 -39.28 24.43
CA TRP A 264 49.85 -38.05 24.91
C TRP A 264 48.89 -36.87 24.73
N ILE A 265 48.61 -36.13 25.80
CA ILE A 265 47.74 -34.95 25.78
C ILE A 265 48.54 -33.74 26.24
N ILE A 266 48.50 -32.64 25.48
CA ILE A 266 49.18 -31.39 25.81
C ILE A 266 48.14 -30.33 26.12
N THR A 267 48.18 -29.73 27.31
CA THR A 267 47.14 -28.78 27.78
C THR A 267 47.76 -27.48 28.27
N ASN A 268 46.98 -26.41 28.34
CA ASN A 268 47.31 -25.18 29.08
C ASN A 268 46.21 -24.95 30.12
N SER A 269 46.50 -25.17 31.40
CA SER A 269 45.50 -24.97 32.47
C SER A 269 45.33 -23.51 32.91
N ASP A 270 46.08 -22.57 32.32
CA ASP A 270 46.02 -21.13 32.60
C ASP A 270 45.87 -20.33 31.28
N PRO A 271 44.65 -20.25 30.71
CA PRO A 271 44.39 -19.59 29.42
C PRO A 271 44.18 -18.07 29.53
N GLU A 272 44.11 -17.49 30.73
CA GLU A 272 43.82 -16.06 30.93
C GLU A 272 45.02 -15.13 30.63
N GLU A 273 46.24 -15.67 30.44
CA GLU A 273 47.47 -14.88 30.21
C GLU A 273 48.17 -15.17 28.85
N GLU A 274 47.49 -14.89 27.73
CA GLU A 274 48.03 -14.88 26.34
C GLU A 274 48.11 -16.22 25.59
N GLU A 275 47.95 -16.16 24.25
CA GLU A 275 48.11 -17.31 23.35
C GLU A 275 49.57 -17.82 23.31
N LYS A 276 49.78 -19.14 23.44
CA LYS A 276 51.10 -19.78 23.50
C LYS A 276 51.36 -20.73 22.33
N LEU A 277 52.55 -20.65 21.74
CA LEU A 277 53.08 -21.63 20.79
C LEU A 277 54.14 -22.51 21.47
N VAL A 278 53.83 -23.80 21.63
CA VAL A 278 54.75 -24.80 22.19
C VAL A 278 55.57 -25.43 21.09
N ILE A 279 56.89 -25.37 21.21
CA ILE A 279 57.85 -25.86 20.20
C ILE A 279 58.73 -26.95 20.81
N PHE A 280 58.53 -28.20 20.40
CA PHE A 280 59.41 -29.32 20.73
C PHE A 280 60.55 -29.39 19.72
N ARG A 281 61.76 -28.96 20.09
CA ARG A 281 62.94 -28.97 19.22
C ARG A 281 63.75 -30.25 19.38
N ILE A 282 63.84 -31.06 18.34
CA ILE A 282 64.69 -32.25 18.29
C ILE A 282 66.11 -31.83 17.93
N ARG A 283 67.08 -32.16 18.80
CA ARG A 283 68.49 -31.75 18.71
C ARG A 283 69.41 -32.98 18.56
N GLY A 284 70.54 -32.81 17.88
CA GLY A 284 71.52 -33.88 17.65
C GLY A 284 71.03 -34.95 16.65
N GLU A 285 71.60 -36.16 16.73
CA GLU A 285 71.24 -37.31 15.85
C GLU A 285 69.92 -38.01 16.23
N ALA A 286 69.22 -37.56 17.27
CA ALA A 286 67.98 -38.21 17.70
C ALA A 286 66.85 -38.02 16.67
N ASN A 287 66.11 -39.09 16.37
CA ASN A 287 64.85 -39.04 15.64
C ASN A 287 63.64 -39.18 16.57
N MET A 288 62.43 -38.96 16.08
CA MET A 288 61.19 -39.22 16.81
C MET A 288 60.47 -40.41 16.19
N ASN A 289 60.44 -41.53 16.92
CA ASN A 289 59.83 -42.78 16.48
C ASN A 289 58.55 -43.04 17.27
N MET A 290 57.45 -43.29 16.57
CA MET A 290 56.13 -43.44 17.16
C MET A 290 55.42 -44.70 16.67
N SER A 291 54.90 -45.52 17.58
CA SER A 291 54.07 -46.66 17.17
C SER A 291 52.90 -46.97 18.09
N ASN A 292 51.71 -47.20 17.51
CA ASN A 292 50.49 -47.53 18.24
C ASN A 292 50.12 -46.50 19.33
N SER A 293 50.22 -45.21 19.02
CA SER A 293 50.12 -44.11 20.00
C SER A 293 49.10 -43.06 19.55
N SER A 294 48.74 -42.12 20.43
CA SER A 294 48.01 -40.89 20.07
C SER A 294 48.68 -39.64 20.65
N ILE A 295 48.57 -38.49 19.98
CA ILE A 295 48.90 -37.18 20.54
C ILE A 295 47.74 -36.22 20.30
N MET A 296 47.29 -35.52 21.33
CA MET A 296 46.17 -34.57 21.30
C MET A 296 46.55 -33.25 22.00
N VAL A 297 46.11 -32.12 21.45
CA VAL A 297 46.17 -30.81 22.12
C VAL A 297 44.83 -30.51 22.78
N GLY A 298 44.85 -29.99 24.01
CA GLY A 298 43.65 -29.71 24.81
C GLY A 298 42.98 -30.95 25.38
N ASP A 299 41.67 -30.87 25.62
CA ASP A 299 40.86 -32.00 26.06
C ASP A 299 40.22 -32.79 24.90
N GLY A 300 40.40 -32.30 23.66
CA GLY A 300 39.79 -32.84 22.45
C GLY A 300 38.29 -32.59 22.34
N LEU A 301 37.71 -31.75 23.22
CA LEU A 301 36.27 -31.48 23.36
C LEU A 301 35.90 -30.01 23.20
N GLU A 302 36.84 -29.09 23.49
CA GLU A 302 36.77 -27.62 23.34
C GLU A 302 38.07 -27.07 22.72
N CYS A 303 38.00 -25.89 22.06
CA CYS A 303 39.17 -25.25 21.47
C CYS A 303 40.12 -24.95 22.62
N PRO A 304 41.36 -25.46 22.65
CA PRO A 304 42.26 -25.09 23.73
C PRO A 304 42.61 -23.61 23.52
N ASP A 305 41.88 -22.74 24.22
CA ASP A 305 42.05 -21.29 24.15
C ASP A 305 43.54 -20.96 24.32
N GLY A 306 44.10 -20.33 23.29
CA GLY A 306 45.49 -19.88 23.29
C GLY A 306 46.56 -20.97 23.38
N LEU A 307 46.39 -22.15 22.76
CA LEU A 307 47.45 -23.17 22.69
C LEU A 307 47.65 -23.77 21.29
N SER A 308 48.88 -23.67 20.78
CA SER A 308 49.34 -24.31 19.53
C SER A 308 50.59 -25.15 19.80
N VAL A 309 50.75 -26.29 19.11
CA VAL A 309 51.89 -27.21 19.33
C VAL A 309 52.57 -27.60 18.01
N MET A 310 53.91 -27.56 18.00
CA MET A 310 54.73 -28.06 16.91
C MET A 310 55.96 -28.84 17.38
N PHE A 311 56.36 -29.84 16.60
CA PHE A 311 57.62 -30.57 16.71
C PHE A 311 58.53 -30.13 15.56
N VAL A 312 59.77 -29.76 15.88
CA VAL A 312 60.71 -29.21 14.91
C VAL A 312 62.04 -29.92 15.02
N LYS A 313 62.60 -30.42 13.93
CA LYS A 313 64.01 -30.82 13.91
C LYS A 313 64.89 -29.59 13.65
N ALA A 314 65.83 -29.34 14.55
CA ALA A 314 66.72 -28.18 14.47
C ALA A 314 68.19 -28.64 14.53
N HIS A 315 68.88 -28.65 13.38
CA HIS A 315 70.32 -28.93 13.33
C HIS A 315 71.12 -27.80 14.00
N PRO A 316 72.06 -28.09 14.91
CA PRO A 316 73.12 -27.16 15.26
C PRO A 316 74.24 -27.29 14.22
N GLU A 317 74.54 -26.25 13.44
CA GLU A 317 75.72 -26.25 12.54
C GLU A 317 77.06 -26.29 13.29
N GLU A 318 77.06 -26.11 14.61
CA GLU A 318 78.26 -26.20 15.44
C GLU A 318 78.20 -27.41 16.37
N GLU A 319 78.38 -28.62 15.83
CA GLU A 319 79.16 -29.74 16.38
C GLU A 319 78.84 -31.02 15.59
N PHE A 320 79.88 -31.83 15.35
CA PHE A 320 79.89 -33.14 14.66
C PHE A 320 80.19 -33.15 13.16
N THR A 321 81.50 -33.21 12.87
CA THR A 321 82.02 -33.74 11.61
C THR A 321 81.86 -35.26 11.59
N SER A 322 81.27 -35.77 10.51
CA SER A 322 81.25 -37.18 10.04
C SER A 322 80.50 -38.19 10.93
N LEU A 323 79.22 -38.42 10.61
CA LEU A 323 78.50 -39.62 11.02
C LEU A 323 77.88 -40.27 9.78
N SER A 324 78.49 -41.38 9.38
CA SER A 324 78.01 -42.34 8.40
C SER A 324 77.12 -43.33 9.13
N GLY A 325 75.80 -43.12 9.19
CA GLY A 325 74.99 -43.98 10.05
C GLY A 325 73.49 -43.80 10.16
N SER A 326 72.80 -42.91 9.45
CA SER A 326 71.33 -42.96 9.38
C SER A 326 70.83 -42.65 7.97
N SER A 327 69.99 -43.54 7.46
CA SER A 327 68.96 -43.19 6.47
C SER A 327 68.03 -42.23 7.21
N ASP A 328 68.20 -40.92 7.03
CA ASP A 328 67.81 -39.96 8.07
C ASP A 328 66.31 -39.65 8.11
N GLN A 329 65.50 -40.65 8.48
CA GLN A 329 64.11 -40.48 8.88
C GLN A 329 64.07 -39.80 10.25
N VAL A 330 63.65 -38.54 10.28
CA VAL A 330 63.60 -37.72 11.49
C VAL A 330 62.30 -37.89 12.26
N PHE A 331 61.22 -38.18 11.54
CA PHE A 331 59.93 -38.56 12.13
C PHE A 331 59.48 -39.88 11.48
N ASP A 332 59.44 -40.98 12.23
CA ASP A 332 58.91 -42.27 11.79
C ASP A 332 57.70 -42.65 12.65
N ALA A 333 56.53 -42.78 12.03
CA ALA A 333 55.28 -43.05 12.74
C ALA A 333 54.48 -44.19 12.11
N ASN A 334 53.98 -45.12 12.93
CA ASN A 334 53.09 -46.19 12.48
C ASN A 334 51.89 -46.42 13.41
N ASN A 335 50.68 -46.46 12.86
CA ASN A 335 49.42 -46.64 13.60
C ASN A 335 49.23 -45.55 14.66
N LEU A 336 49.12 -44.30 14.20
CA LEU A 336 49.13 -43.08 15.02
C LEU A 336 47.81 -42.31 14.92
N VAL A 337 47.33 -41.70 16.02
CA VAL A 337 46.27 -40.67 15.99
C VAL A 337 46.85 -39.32 16.39
N ILE A 338 46.70 -38.28 15.57
CA ILE A 338 47.18 -36.92 15.88
C ILE A 338 46.06 -35.89 15.80
N ASN A 339 46.05 -34.92 16.70
CA ASN A 339 45.10 -33.81 16.65
C ASN A 339 45.79 -32.50 17.05
N GLY A 340 45.84 -31.54 16.13
CA GLY A 340 46.24 -30.17 16.41
C GLY A 340 47.75 -29.88 16.39
N ILE A 341 48.54 -30.71 15.70
CA ILE A 341 50.01 -30.73 15.86
C ILE A 341 50.72 -30.52 14.52
N GLY A 342 51.78 -29.71 14.52
CA GLY A 342 52.73 -29.58 13.40
C GLY A 342 53.99 -30.46 13.57
N PHE A 343 54.50 -31.07 12.50
CA PHE A 343 55.79 -31.75 12.42
C PHE A 343 56.64 -31.14 11.32
N TRP A 344 57.69 -30.41 11.69
CA TRP A 344 58.48 -29.62 10.75
C TRP A 344 59.94 -30.02 10.79
N ASP A 345 60.48 -30.33 9.62
CA ASP A 345 61.91 -30.38 9.36
C ASP A 345 62.27 -29.22 8.43
N LEU A 346 63.07 -28.29 8.96
CA LEU A 346 63.49 -27.08 8.25
C LEU A 346 64.98 -27.13 7.84
N ASN A 347 65.64 -28.28 8.03
CA ASN A 347 67.10 -28.34 7.93
C ASN A 347 67.65 -28.04 6.54
N THR A 348 66.96 -28.44 5.47
CA THR A 348 67.47 -28.31 4.09
C THR A 348 66.93 -27.08 3.35
N ILE A 349 66.19 -26.20 4.04
CA ILE A 349 65.52 -25.06 3.40
C ILE A 349 66.54 -23.94 3.21
N GLY A 350 67.20 -23.93 2.05
CA GLY A 350 67.95 -22.76 1.57
C GLY A 350 69.47 -22.82 1.57
N ASP A 351 70.09 -23.99 1.70
CA ASP A 351 71.54 -24.13 1.81
C ASP A 351 72.25 -24.14 0.44
N ALA A 352 72.04 -23.08 -0.35
CA ALA A 352 72.99 -22.71 -1.40
C ALA A 352 74.08 -21.86 -0.74
N GLU A 353 75.07 -22.50 -0.13
CA GLU A 353 76.25 -21.78 0.36
C GLU A 353 76.92 -21.03 -0.79
N THR A 354 77.27 -19.77 -0.52
CA THR A 354 78.06 -18.90 -1.38
C THR A 354 79.45 -19.49 -1.58
N ASP A 355 79.67 -20.18 -2.70
CA ASP A 355 81.03 -20.50 -3.15
C ASP A 355 81.72 -19.16 -3.53
N GLU A 356 82.73 -18.75 -2.75
CA GLU A 356 83.37 -17.43 -2.82
C GLU A 356 84.15 -17.14 -4.14
N ASP A 357 84.08 -18.00 -5.15
CA ASP A 357 84.95 -17.92 -6.34
C ASP A 357 84.30 -17.27 -7.59
N PHE A 358 83.07 -16.77 -7.53
CA PHE A 358 82.48 -15.98 -8.63
C PHE A 358 81.85 -14.66 -8.15
N GLY A 359 82.34 -13.55 -8.71
CA GLY A 359 81.91 -12.18 -8.37
C GLY A 359 80.42 -11.87 -8.63
N PRO A 360 79.95 -10.68 -8.22
CA PRO A 360 78.52 -10.41 -7.99
C PRO A 360 77.69 -10.47 -9.29
N PRO A 361 76.52 -11.14 -9.32
CA PRO A 361 75.64 -11.14 -10.49
C PRO A 361 74.85 -9.83 -10.57
N THR A 362 74.76 -9.27 -11.78
CA THR A 362 74.02 -8.05 -12.13
C THR A 362 72.74 -8.35 -12.92
N ASP A 363 71.87 -9.24 -12.41
CA ASP A 363 70.51 -9.48 -12.95
C ASP A 363 69.64 -10.16 -11.86
N PRO A 364 68.36 -9.82 -11.69
CA PRO A 364 67.52 -10.33 -10.59
C PRO A 364 66.77 -11.63 -10.91
N ASP A 365 67.23 -12.43 -11.88
CA ASP A 365 66.66 -13.76 -12.13
C ASP A 365 67.35 -14.82 -11.25
N VAL A 366 66.64 -15.33 -10.25
CA VAL A 366 67.05 -16.47 -9.42
C VAL A 366 67.02 -17.74 -10.29
N TYR A 367 68.14 -18.06 -10.93
CA TYR A 367 68.38 -19.36 -11.55
C TYR A 367 69.00 -20.31 -10.53
N ILE A 368 68.29 -21.40 -10.21
CA ILE A 368 68.90 -22.61 -9.64
C ILE A 368 69.81 -23.19 -10.72
N ASN A 369 71.11 -22.93 -10.62
CA ASN A 369 72.10 -23.57 -11.49
C ASN A 369 72.37 -24.96 -10.93
N VAL A 370 71.64 -25.96 -11.45
CA VAL A 370 71.98 -27.37 -11.24
C VAL A 370 73.28 -27.61 -12.00
N ASP A 371 74.38 -27.74 -11.28
CA ASP A 371 75.68 -28.05 -11.88
C ASP A 371 75.54 -29.42 -12.59
N PHE A 372 75.57 -29.41 -13.92
CA PHE A 372 75.65 -30.62 -14.72
C PHE A 372 77.13 -30.92 -14.95
N PRO A 373 77.78 -31.82 -14.18
CA PRO A 373 79.08 -32.30 -14.58
C PRO A 373 78.90 -33.16 -15.84
N THR A 374 79.45 -32.64 -16.94
CA THR A 374 79.58 -33.35 -18.20
C THR A 374 80.30 -34.69 -18.00
N THR A 375 79.63 -35.78 -18.35
CA THR A 375 80.20 -37.07 -18.80
C THR A 375 81.53 -37.53 -18.19
N ASP A 376 81.51 -38.25 -17.07
CA ASP A 376 82.30 -39.47 -16.85
C ASP A 376 81.86 -40.20 -15.57
N PHE A 377 81.92 -41.54 -15.59
CA PHE A 377 81.56 -42.44 -14.49
C PHE A 377 82.46 -42.25 -13.23
N VAL A 378 81.91 -42.60 -12.04
CA VAL A 378 82.50 -42.67 -10.66
C VAL A 378 82.20 -41.40 -9.83
N ASP A 379 81.44 -41.39 -8.72
CA ASP A 379 81.37 -42.30 -7.57
C ASP A 379 79.94 -42.34 -6.97
N ARG A 380 79.51 -43.49 -6.47
CA ARG A 380 78.10 -43.83 -6.17
C ARG A 380 77.74 -43.76 -4.67
N ASN A 381 78.37 -42.87 -3.90
CA ASN A 381 78.27 -42.83 -2.42
C ASN A 381 78.16 -41.40 -1.83
N GLN A 382 77.35 -40.50 -2.42
CA GLN A 382 76.88 -39.28 -1.75
C GLN A 382 75.34 -39.18 -1.81
N GLN A 383 74.65 -40.28 -1.52
CA GLN A 383 73.20 -40.38 -1.70
C GLN A 383 72.36 -40.15 -0.44
N ASP A 384 72.96 -39.80 0.71
CA ASP A 384 72.32 -39.99 2.03
C ASP A 384 72.39 -38.76 2.95
N ASN A 385 71.94 -37.58 2.50
CA ASN A 385 71.88 -36.37 3.36
C ASN A 385 70.50 -35.68 3.35
N TYR A 386 69.43 -36.40 3.00
CA TYR A 386 68.08 -35.83 3.01
C TYR A 386 67.27 -36.40 4.16
N THR A 387 66.69 -35.50 4.95
CA THR A 387 65.81 -35.84 6.07
C THR A 387 64.42 -36.24 5.58
N GLU A 388 63.84 -37.27 6.23
CA GLU A 388 62.55 -37.88 5.86
C GLU A 388 61.52 -37.86 7.00
N ILE A 389 60.25 -37.62 6.65
CA ILE A 389 59.08 -37.89 7.50
C ILE A 389 58.36 -39.11 6.93
N SER A 390 58.31 -40.24 7.65
CA SER A 390 57.57 -41.44 7.23
C SER A 390 56.37 -41.70 8.16
N ILE A 391 55.18 -41.82 7.58
CA ILE A 391 53.93 -41.99 8.33
C ILE A 391 53.09 -43.12 7.73
N SER A 392 52.76 -44.11 8.54
CA SER A 392 51.96 -45.27 8.18
C SER A 392 50.72 -45.42 9.07
N ASN A 393 49.57 -45.77 8.49
CA ASN A 393 48.31 -46.09 9.19
C ASN A 393 47.83 -44.99 10.18
N ALA A 394 47.97 -43.70 9.84
CA ALA A 394 47.65 -42.60 10.76
C ALA A 394 46.24 -41.99 10.56
N GLN A 395 45.67 -41.37 11.60
CA GLN A 395 44.36 -40.69 11.56
C GLN A 395 44.36 -39.35 12.33
N GLY A 396 43.62 -38.33 11.84
CA GLY A 396 43.31 -37.12 12.62
C GLY A 396 43.61 -35.80 11.89
N CYS A 397 44.18 -34.78 12.54
CA CYS A 397 44.55 -33.50 11.92
C CYS A 397 45.94 -33.01 12.35
N GLY A 398 46.76 -32.55 11.39
CA GLY A 398 48.12 -32.07 11.65
C GLY A 398 48.79 -31.47 10.41
N GLN A 399 49.86 -30.70 10.63
CA GLN A 399 50.64 -30.03 9.57
C GLN A 399 52.02 -30.68 9.44
N PHE A 400 52.53 -30.82 8.23
CA PHE A 400 53.85 -31.40 7.97
C PHE A 400 54.67 -30.47 7.07
N ILE A 401 55.93 -30.26 7.42
CA ILE A 401 56.90 -29.55 6.58
C ILE A 401 58.15 -30.41 6.56
N SER A 402 58.57 -30.87 5.39
CA SER A 402 59.85 -31.57 5.23
C SER A 402 60.29 -31.61 3.77
N PRO A 403 61.61 -31.63 3.50
CA PRO A 403 62.14 -31.92 2.17
C PRO A 403 61.77 -33.31 1.62
N PHE A 404 61.37 -34.25 2.47
CA PHE A 404 60.83 -35.54 2.05
C PHE A 404 59.75 -36.05 3.02
N VAL A 405 58.58 -36.39 2.48
CA VAL A 405 57.45 -36.97 3.25
C VAL A 405 56.92 -38.23 2.56
N GLU A 406 56.92 -39.36 3.25
CA GLU A 406 56.31 -40.62 2.85
C GLU A 406 55.03 -40.89 3.67
N MET A 407 53.91 -41.17 3.01
CA MET A 407 52.63 -41.48 3.65
C MET A 407 52.00 -42.77 3.12
N GLN A 408 51.58 -43.66 4.03
CA GLN A 408 50.93 -44.94 3.70
C GLN A 408 49.67 -45.17 4.57
N ASN A 409 48.51 -45.44 3.97
CA ASN A 409 47.24 -45.75 4.66
C ASN A 409 46.79 -44.67 5.69
N VAL A 410 46.94 -43.39 5.35
CA VAL A 410 46.65 -42.28 6.26
C VAL A 410 45.28 -41.64 5.95
N ARG A 411 44.57 -41.15 6.99
CA ARG A 411 43.30 -40.41 6.87
C ARG A 411 43.32 -39.11 7.69
N PHE A 412 43.35 -37.96 7.03
CA PHE A 412 43.27 -36.66 7.70
C PHE A 412 41.89 -36.00 7.57
N ILE A 413 41.45 -35.26 8.59
CA ILE A 413 40.21 -34.47 8.61
C ILE A 413 40.58 -32.98 8.77
N ARG A 414 39.82 -32.08 8.13
CA ARG A 414 39.99 -30.63 8.31
C ARG A 414 39.77 -30.24 9.78
N CYS A 415 40.68 -29.45 10.36
CA CYS A 415 40.44 -28.78 11.64
C CYS A 415 39.21 -27.86 11.51
N ALA A 416 38.31 -27.86 12.49
CA ALA A 416 37.20 -26.90 12.50
C ALA A 416 37.70 -25.52 12.99
N PRO A 417 37.32 -24.40 12.34
CA PRO A 417 37.74 -23.05 12.74
C PRO A 417 37.16 -22.64 14.11
N CYS A 418 37.89 -21.82 14.88
CA CYS A 418 37.41 -21.12 16.07
C CYS A 418 37.44 -19.60 15.81
N PRO A 419 36.40 -18.85 16.20
CA PRO A 419 36.26 -17.43 15.84
C PRO A 419 37.23 -16.54 16.62
N GLU A 420 37.96 -15.67 15.92
CA GLU A 420 38.67 -14.52 16.50
C GLU A 420 37.63 -13.46 16.92
N VAL A 421 37.77 -12.83 18.11
CA VAL A 421 36.93 -11.67 18.45
C VAL A 421 37.55 -10.44 17.78
N VAL A 422 37.14 -10.19 16.54
CA VAL A 422 37.38 -8.92 15.85
C VAL A 422 36.37 -7.92 16.40
N GLU A 423 36.82 -6.78 16.94
CA GLU A 423 35.93 -5.69 17.32
C GLU A 423 35.21 -5.18 16.06
N ASP A 424 33.89 -5.34 16.02
CA ASP A 424 33.01 -5.11 14.88
C ASP A 424 31.84 -4.24 15.35
N PRO A 425 32.02 -2.90 15.43
CA PRO A 425 30.91 -2.00 15.68
C PRO A 425 29.91 -2.11 14.53
N ALA A 426 28.63 -2.34 14.85
CA ALA A 426 27.55 -2.37 13.87
C ALA A 426 26.24 -1.89 14.51
N ILE A 427 25.47 -1.13 13.74
CA ILE A 427 24.14 -0.65 14.13
C ILE A 427 23.15 -1.08 13.07
N ASP A 428 21.94 -1.39 13.51
CA ASP A 428 20.83 -1.84 12.68
C ASP A 428 19.61 -0.97 13.00
N LEU A 429 18.94 -0.48 11.97
CA LEU A 429 17.70 0.27 12.04
C LEU A 429 16.65 -0.48 11.22
N GLU A 430 15.53 -0.76 11.86
CA GLU A 430 14.36 -1.30 11.20
C GLU A 430 13.19 -0.32 11.38
N LYS A 431 12.55 0.08 10.28
CA LYS A 431 11.49 1.07 10.24
C LYS A 431 10.19 0.46 9.71
N PHE A 432 9.23 0.42 10.61
CA PHE A 432 7.89 -0.03 10.29
C PHE A 432 6.94 1.13 10.04
N VAL A 433 5.89 0.90 9.25
CA VAL A 433 4.73 1.80 9.10
C VAL A 433 3.44 1.12 9.56
N SER A 434 2.57 1.89 10.19
CA SER A 434 1.25 1.46 10.63
C SER A 434 0.14 2.17 9.84
N PRO A 435 -0.77 1.40 9.19
CA PRO A 435 -1.92 1.94 8.48
C PRO A 435 -3.15 2.18 9.38
N ASP A 436 -3.07 1.86 10.68
CA ASP A 436 -4.23 1.80 11.57
C ASP A 436 -4.01 2.56 12.90
N GLY A 437 -3.18 3.61 12.86
CA GLY A 437 -2.94 4.48 14.01
C GLY A 437 -2.07 3.86 15.11
N GLY A 438 -1.18 2.94 14.74
CA GLY A 438 -0.19 2.33 15.64
C GLY A 438 -0.61 1.00 16.26
N THR A 439 -1.63 0.32 15.73
CA THR A 439 -2.06 -0.99 16.28
C THR A 439 -1.36 -2.17 15.60
N THR A 440 -1.13 -2.09 14.29
CA THR A 440 -0.32 -3.05 13.53
C THR A 440 0.79 -2.33 12.78
N PHE A 441 1.95 -3.00 12.64
CA PHE A 441 3.14 -2.44 12.01
C PHE A 441 3.64 -3.40 10.94
N PHE A 442 3.97 -2.83 9.78
CA PHE A 442 4.46 -3.54 8.61
C PHE A 442 5.86 -3.04 8.31
N ASP A 443 6.79 -4.00 8.19
CA ASP A 443 8.05 -3.81 7.49
C ASP A 443 7.66 -3.61 6.02
N ALA A 444 7.99 -2.43 5.50
CA ALA A 444 7.51 -1.94 4.21
C ALA A 444 8.67 -1.41 3.37
N ASP A 445 9.77 -2.16 3.33
CA ASP A 445 10.99 -1.82 2.61
C ASP A 445 10.81 -1.64 1.11
N THR A 446 9.75 -2.25 0.56
CA THR A 446 9.48 -2.24 -0.87
C THR A 446 8.12 -1.61 -1.19
N PRO A 447 8.03 -0.82 -2.28
CA PRO A 447 6.76 -0.30 -2.73
C PRO A 447 5.85 -1.45 -3.23
N PRO A 448 4.53 -1.36 -3.04
CA PRO A 448 3.83 -0.14 -2.64
C PRO A 448 3.71 0.11 -1.12
N GLY A 449 4.02 -0.86 -0.27
CA GLY A 449 3.68 -0.79 1.15
C GLY A 449 2.16 -0.91 1.42
N PRO A 450 1.70 -0.77 2.68
CA PRO A 450 0.28 -0.86 3.01
C PRO A 450 -0.52 0.37 2.55
N ASN A 451 -1.79 0.17 2.25
CA ASN A 451 -2.74 1.25 1.97
C ASN A 451 -3.17 1.92 3.29
N ILE A 452 -3.16 3.25 3.32
CA ILE A 452 -3.63 4.05 4.45
C ILE A 452 -4.78 4.93 3.97
N PRO A 453 -6.01 4.74 4.48
CA PRO A 453 -7.15 5.57 4.12
C PRO A 453 -6.97 7.04 4.52
N GLU A 454 -7.52 7.95 3.72
CA GLU A 454 -7.62 9.37 4.09
C GLU A 454 -8.29 9.54 5.47
N GLY A 455 -7.71 10.40 6.31
CA GLY A 455 -8.16 10.65 7.68
C GLY A 455 -7.47 9.82 8.75
N ILE A 456 -6.58 8.88 8.38
CA ILE A 456 -5.68 8.17 9.29
C ILE A 456 -4.23 8.55 8.97
N ASP A 457 -3.53 9.16 9.92
CA ASP A 457 -2.10 9.46 9.77
C ASP A 457 -1.25 8.19 9.95
N PRO A 458 -0.19 7.98 9.14
CA PRO A 458 0.75 6.90 9.33
C PRO A 458 1.46 7.05 10.68
N VAL A 459 1.68 5.93 11.38
CA VAL A 459 2.58 5.89 12.55
C VAL A 459 3.82 5.08 12.16
N PHE A 460 4.99 5.68 12.30
CA PHE A 460 6.26 5.01 12.06
C PHE A 460 6.84 4.50 13.37
N ARG A 461 7.36 3.28 13.37
CA ARG A 461 8.12 2.71 14.49
C ARG A 461 9.55 2.46 14.04
N TYR A 462 10.50 3.02 14.77
CA TYR A 462 11.94 2.82 14.55
C TYR A 462 12.44 1.87 15.62
N VAL A 463 13.04 0.76 15.23
CA VAL A 463 13.73 -0.17 16.13
C VAL A 463 15.21 -0.07 15.82
N VAL A 464 15.98 0.45 16.77
CA VAL A 464 17.44 0.59 16.63
C VAL A 464 18.10 -0.45 17.52
N THR A 465 19.01 -1.23 16.97
CA THR A 465 19.75 -2.28 17.67
C THR A 465 21.25 -2.12 17.44
N ASN A 466 22.05 -2.30 18.49
CA ASN A 466 23.47 -2.52 18.32
C ASN A 466 23.72 -3.99 17.98
N THR A 467 23.99 -4.28 16.71
CA THR A 467 24.26 -5.63 16.19
C THR A 467 25.74 -6.01 16.26
N GLY A 468 26.60 -5.05 16.60
CA GLY A 468 28.02 -5.26 16.83
C GLY A 468 28.34 -5.90 18.16
N ASN A 469 29.63 -6.08 18.42
CA ASN A 469 30.15 -6.67 19.67
C ASN A 469 30.76 -5.66 20.65
N VAL A 470 30.72 -4.36 20.32
CA VAL A 470 31.20 -3.25 21.16
C VAL A 470 30.07 -2.26 21.52
N PRO A 471 30.12 -1.57 22.68
CA PRO A 471 29.14 -0.54 23.02
C PRO A 471 29.26 0.68 22.10
N LEU A 472 28.12 1.20 21.63
CA LEU A 472 28.04 2.40 20.79
C LEU A 472 27.61 3.63 21.62
N GLU A 473 28.18 4.79 21.30
CA GLU A 473 27.84 6.10 21.87
C GLU A 473 27.34 7.07 20.78
N ASN A 474 26.89 8.26 21.19
CA ASN A 474 26.39 9.32 20.31
C ASN A 474 25.32 8.87 19.29
N ILE A 475 24.42 7.97 19.70
CA ILE A 475 23.36 7.52 18.81
C ILE A 475 22.53 8.71 18.35
N THR A 476 22.32 8.85 17.02
CA THR A 476 21.38 9.83 16.46
C THR A 476 20.45 9.16 15.46
N LEU A 477 19.19 9.58 15.45
CA LEU A 477 18.16 9.08 14.53
C LEU A 477 17.52 10.27 13.83
N THR A 478 17.55 10.25 12.50
CA THR A 478 16.97 11.30 11.65
C THR A 478 16.08 10.68 10.58
N ASP A 479 14.95 11.32 10.31
CA ASP A 479 13.98 10.93 9.31
C ASP A 479 13.92 12.02 8.22
N ASP A 480 13.86 11.63 6.95
CA ASP A 480 13.92 12.58 5.83
C ASP A 480 12.66 13.48 5.72
N VAL A 481 11.52 13.01 6.22
CA VAL A 481 10.25 13.75 6.26
C VAL A 481 10.02 14.41 7.62
N LEU A 482 10.27 13.69 8.72
CA LEU A 482 9.96 14.14 10.09
C LEU A 482 11.11 14.89 10.77
N GLY A 483 12.31 14.82 10.20
CA GLY A 483 13.51 15.44 10.74
C GLY A 483 14.12 14.65 11.92
N PRO A 484 14.88 15.31 12.82
CA PRO A 484 15.52 14.65 13.95
C PRO A 484 14.50 14.03 14.94
N ILE A 485 14.70 12.76 15.27
CA ILE A 485 13.83 12.02 16.20
C ILE A 485 14.45 12.03 17.60
N THR A 486 13.62 12.31 18.62
CA THR A 486 14.08 12.24 20.02
C THR A 486 14.12 10.78 20.47
N ILE A 487 15.31 10.30 20.81
CA ILE A 487 15.56 8.91 21.22
C ILE A 487 15.68 8.77 22.75
N PRO A 488 15.37 7.60 23.32
CA PRO A 488 15.40 7.37 24.76
C PRO A 488 16.81 7.18 25.35
N SER A 489 17.78 6.78 24.52
CA SER A 489 19.18 6.58 24.90
C SER A 489 20.10 7.03 23.77
N THR A 490 21.24 7.63 24.12
CA THR A 490 22.33 7.96 23.19
C THR A 490 23.49 6.97 23.26
N THR A 491 23.31 5.86 23.99
CA THR A 491 24.27 4.75 24.13
C THR A 491 23.54 3.43 23.98
N LEU A 492 24.18 2.43 23.37
CA LEU A 492 23.65 1.07 23.23
C LEU A 492 24.75 0.04 23.47
N ASP A 493 24.59 -0.81 24.49
CA ASP A 493 25.46 -1.97 24.70
C ASP A 493 25.25 -3.03 23.60
N PRO A 494 26.18 -3.96 23.36
CA PRO A 494 26.00 -5.04 22.37
C PRO A 494 24.69 -5.81 22.58
N GLY A 495 23.87 -5.90 21.52
CA GLY A 495 22.55 -6.54 21.55
C GLY A 495 21.44 -5.72 22.22
N GLU A 496 21.72 -4.53 22.73
CA GLU A 496 20.69 -3.63 23.25
C GLU A 496 19.91 -2.97 22.09
N SER A 497 18.61 -2.76 22.31
CA SER A 497 17.74 -2.07 21.37
C SER A 497 16.77 -1.12 22.05
N PHE A 498 16.34 -0.10 21.32
CA PHE A 498 15.19 0.72 21.70
C PHE A 498 14.21 0.85 20.54
N ALA A 499 12.97 1.21 20.88
CA ALA A 499 11.95 1.54 19.89
C ALA A 499 11.32 2.91 20.18
N VAL A 500 11.05 3.67 19.12
CA VAL A 500 10.32 4.95 19.18
C VAL A 500 9.22 4.95 18.12
N GLU A 501 8.06 5.51 18.46
CA GLU A 501 6.94 5.67 17.54
C GLU A 501 6.63 7.15 17.32
N ILE A 502 6.48 7.55 16.06
CA ILE A 502 6.19 8.94 15.67
C ILE A 502 5.08 8.94 14.63
N THR A 503 4.06 9.78 14.84
CA THR A 503 2.99 9.99 13.87
C THR A 503 3.48 10.92 12.77
N GLY A 504 3.35 10.47 11.51
CA GLY A 504 3.58 11.28 10.33
C GLY A 504 2.34 12.07 9.90
N THR A 505 2.32 12.47 8.64
CA THR A 505 1.15 13.11 8.02
C THR A 505 0.78 12.32 6.79
N TRP A 506 -0.51 12.00 6.64
CA TRP A 506 -1.03 11.31 5.49
C TRP A 506 -0.85 12.15 4.20
N ALA A 507 -0.52 11.49 3.10
CA ALA A 507 -0.50 12.07 1.75
C ALA A 507 -0.98 11.05 0.72
N GLU A 508 -1.75 11.51 -0.26
CA GLU A 508 -2.31 10.67 -1.34
C GLU A 508 -1.22 10.05 -2.22
N GLY A 509 -1.42 8.80 -2.65
CA GLY A 509 -0.54 8.09 -3.57
C GLY A 509 0.65 7.40 -2.88
N GLN A 510 1.60 6.91 -3.68
CA GLN A 510 2.79 6.21 -3.18
C GLN A 510 3.71 7.16 -2.41
N GLN A 511 3.99 6.81 -1.16
CA GLN A 511 4.91 7.50 -0.28
C GLN A 511 6.09 6.60 0.07
N VAL A 512 7.23 7.23 0.34
CA VAL A 512 8.43 6.63 0.91
C VAL A 512 8.91 7.56 2.01
N ASN A 513 9.31 6.99 3.14
CA ASN A 513 9.89 7.72 4.25
C ASN A 513 11.13 6.96 4.72
N ILE A 514 12.31 7.59 4.70
CA ILE A 514 13.60 6.97 4.99
C ILE A 514 14.14 7.51 6.31
N ALA A 515 14.54 6.62 7.21
CA ALA A 515 15.29 7.02 8.38
C ALA A 515 16.73 6.53 8.32
N ILE A 516 17.61 7.31 8.95
CA ILE A 516 19.03 7.02 9.06
C ILE A 516 19.37 7.09 10.54
N VAL A 517 20.06 6.06 11.03
CA VAL A 517 20.66 6.03 12.36
C VAL A 517 22.17 6.07 12.25
N THR A 518 22.84 6.73 13.19
CA THR A 518 24.29 6.68 13.34
C THR A 518 24.67 6.36 14.78
N GLY A 519 25.83 5.73 14.98
CA GLY A 519 26.45 5.52 16.28
C GLY A 519 27.98 5.51 16.18
N ASP A 520 28.66 5.88 17.25
CA ASP A 520 30.11 5.99 17.30
C ASP A 520 30.72 4.92 18.22
N TYR A 521 31.84 4.35 17.80
CA TYR A 521 32.77 3.60 18.63
C TYR A 521 34.19 4.09 18.35
N GLU A 522 34.84 4.68 19.36
CA GLU A 522 36.13 5.37 19.21
C GLU A 522 36.13 6.36 18.02
N ASP A 523 36.94 6.10 16.98
CA ASP A 523 37.03 6.91 15.76
C ASP A 523 36.22 6.33 14.58
N ILE A 524 35.39 5.31 14.82
CA ILE A 524 34.54 4.63 13.83
C ILE A 524 33.09 5.06 14.04
N THR A 525 32.47 5.61 12.99
CA THR A 525 31.02 5.84 12.95
C THR A 525 30.35 4.78 12.10
N VAL A 526 29.39 4.10 12.68
CA VAL A 526 28.49 3.18 11.98
C VAL A 526 27.19 3.88 11.63
N THR A 527 26.61 3.50 10.50
CA THR A 527 25.36 4.07 10.02
C THR A 527 24.51 2.96 9.45
N ASP A 528 23.20 3.11 9.59
CA ASP A 528 22.25 2.28 8.89
C ASP A 528 21.06 3.12 8.43
N GLU A 529 20.42 2.70 7.35
CA GLU A 529 19.28 3.39 6.74
C GLU A 529 18.17 2.43 6.38
N ASP A 530 16.94 2.81 6.67
CA ASP A 530 15.79 1.93 6.43
C ASP A 530 14.55 2.70 5.91
N PRO A 531 13.97 2.27 4.77
CA PRO A 531 12.82 2.91 4.15
C PRO A 531 11.48 2.25 4.52
N ALA A 532 10.49 3.05 4.90
CA ALA A 532 9.11 2.59 5.01
C ALA A 532 8.23 3.19 3.89
N HIS A 533 7.60 2.33 3.10
CA HIS A 533 6.68 2.71 2.03
C HIS A 533 5.22 2.60 2.48
N TYR A 534 4.34 3.47 1.98
CA TYR A 534 2.88 3.30 2.10
C TYR A 534 2.16 3.93 0.92
N VAL A 535 0.89 3.60 0.70
CA VAL A 535 0.02 4.26 -0.29
C VAL A 535 -1.11 4.97 0.41
N GLY A 536 -1.16 6.30 0.34
CA GLY A 536 -2.36 7.03 0.75
C GLY A 536 -3.49 6.77 -0.25
N VAL A 537 -4.56 6.12 0.21
CA VAL A 537 -5.73 5.84 -0.61
C VAL A 537 -6.91 6.70 -0.18
N VAL A 538 -7.58 7.30 -1.15
CA VAL A 538 -8.86 7.97 -0.93
C VAL A 538 -9.94 6.94 -1.25
N GLU A 539 -10.74 6.58 -0.24
CA GLU A 539 -11.84 5.64 -0.43
C GLU A 539 -12.93 6.25 -1.30
N PRO A 540 -13.56 5.48 -2.21
CA PRO A 540 -14.65 5.97 -3.02
C PRO A 540 -15.86 6.31 -2.14
N ALA A 541 -16.28 7.57 -2.22
CA ALA A 541 -17.43 8.14 -1.53
C ALA A 541 -18.36 8.74 -2.60
N PRO A 542 -19.15 7.92 -3.31
CA PRO A 542 -20.16 8.43 -4.23
C PRO A 542 -21.24 9.19 -3.45
N ALA A 543 -21.66 10.34 -3.97
CA ALA A 543 -22.77 11.12 -3.44
C ALA A 543 -23.38 11.97 -4.56
N ILE A 544 -24.70 12.13 -4.53
CA ILE A 544 -25.44 12.95 -5.49
C ILE A 544 -26.32 13.91 -4.69
N ASP A 545 -26.52 15.10 -5.24
CA ASP A 545 -27.31 16.19 -4.66
C ASP A 545 -28.28 16.70 -5.73
N LEU A 546 -29.52 16.92 -5.34
CA LEU A 546 -30.58 17.48 -6.16
C LEU A 546 -31.15 18.70 -5.44
N GLU A 547 -31.18 19.82 -6.15
CA GLU A 547 -31.85 21.03 -5.71
C GLU A 547 -32.94 21.41 -6.72
N LYS A 548 -34.15 21.68 -6.24
CA LYS A 548 -35.34 21.95 -7.04
C LYS A 548 -35.95 23.30 -6.69
N PHE A 549 -35.95 24.17 -7.68
CA PHE A 549 -36.58 25.49 -7.59
C PHE A 549 -37.91 25.53 -8.32
N VAL A 550 -38.78 26.45 -7.92
CA VAL A 550 -40.00 26.82 -8.64
C VAL A 550 -39.98 28.28 -9.07
N SER A 551 -40.53 28.56 -10.24
CA SER A 551 -40.66 29.90 -10.81
C SER A 551 -42.14 30.28 -11.00
N PRO A 552 -42.59 31.41 -10.41
CA PRO A 552 -43.95 31.92 -10.56
C PRO A 552 -44.16 32.80 -11.82
N ASP A 553 -43.11 33.08 -12.58
CA ASP A 553 -43.08 34.13 -13.61
C ASP A 553 -42.58 33.62 -14.98
N GLY A 554 -42.80 32.33 -15.26
CA GLY A 554 -42.45 31.73 -16.55
C GLY A 554 -40.95 31.49 -16.74
N GLY A 555 -40.21 31.31 -15.64
CA GLY A 555 -38.78 30.98 -15.64
C GLY A 555 -37.85 32.18 -15.55
N THR A 556 -38.32 33.36 -15.13
CA THR A 556 -37.43 34.53 -14.96
C THR A 556 -36.81 34.62 -13.57
N THR A 557 -37.55 34.26 -12.53
CA THR A 557 -37.05 34.14 -11.15
C THR A 557 -37.35 32.75 -10.60
N PHE A 558 -36.44 32.22 -9.80
CA PHE A 558 -36.53 30.89 -9.21
C PHE A 558 -36.38 31.00 -7.70
N PHE A 559 -37.23 30.28 -6.99
CA PHE A 559 -37.28 30.21 -5.55
C PHE A 559 -37.03 28.77 -5.12
N ASP A 560 -36.06 28.60 -4.23
CA ASP A 560 -35.94 27.41 -3.39
C ASP A 560 -37.15 27.49 -2.46
N ALA A 561 -38.00 26.47 -2.56
CA ALA A 561 -39.32 26.44 -1.94
C ALA A 561 -39.53 25.11 -1.22
N ASP A 562 -38.52 24.69 -0.46
CA ASP A 562 -38.52 23.44 0.33
C ASP A 562 -39.64 23.37 1.36
N THR A 563 -40.16 24.54 1.77
CA THR A 563 -41.18 24.66 2.80
C THR A 563 -42.43 25.38 2.31
N PRO A 564 -43.63 24.94 2.73
CA PRO A 564 -44.86 25.63 2.38
C PRO A 564 -44.91 27.03 3.06
N PRO A 565 -45.56 28.01 2.44
CA PRO A 565 -46.43 27.84 1.27
C PRO A 565 -45.73 27.88 -0.10
N GLY A 566 -44.47 28.33 -0.18
CA GLY A 566 -43.83 28.67 -1.45
C GLY A 566 -44.38 29.97 -2.07
N PRO A 567 -43.98 30.34 -3.30
CA PRO A 567 -44.47 31.54 -3.97
C PRO A 567 -45.91 31.39 -4.49
N ASP A 568 -46.62 32.51 -4.56
CA ASP A 568 -47.92 32.60 -5.22
C ASP A 568 -47.76 32.63 -6.75
N ILE A 569 -48.54 31.82 -7.46
CA ILE A 569 -48.56 31.75 -8.92
C ILE A 569 -49.96 32.11 -9.42
N PRO A 570 -50.14 33.21 -10.15
CA PRO A 570 -51.45 33.63 -10.61
C PRO A 570 -51.99 32.70 -11.70
N VAL A 571 -53.31 32.51 -11.69
CA VAL A 571 -54.02 31.77 -12.73
C VAL A 571 -53.65 32.28 -14.13
N GLY A 572 -53.41 31.35 -15.06
CA GLY A 572 -52.95 31.66 -16.42
C GLY A 572 -51.42 31.69 -16.60
N THR A 573 -50.65 31.49 -15.54
CA THR A 573 -49.20 31.25 -15.60
C THR A 573 -48.88 29.85 -15.06
N ASP A 574 -48.23 29.02 -15.86
CA ASP A 574 -47.77 27.70 -15.41
C ASP A 574 -46.45 27.81 -14.63
N PRO A 575 -46.27 27.03 -13.54
CA PRO A 575 -45.00 26.97 -12.83
C PRO A 575 -43.90 26.42 -13.73
N VAL A 576 -42.69 26.96 -13.64
CA VAL A 576 -41.48 26.36 -14.22
C VAL A 576 -40.61 25.83 -13.10
N PHE A 577 -40.26 24.56 -13.14
CA PHE A 577 -39.36 23.94 -12.16
C PHE A 577 -37.95 23.86 -12.74
N ARG A 578 -36.95 24.18 -11.92
CA ARG A 578 -35.53 24.03 -12.25
C ARG A 578 -34.93 22.99 -11.35
N PHE A 579 -34.25 22.02 -11.95
CA PHE A 579 -33.52 20.97 -11.26
C PHE A 579 -32.03 21.19 -11.47
N ILE A 580 -31.27 21.27 -10.39
CA ILE A 580 -29.81 21.28 -10.41
C ILE A 580 -29.34 19.99 -9.77
N VAL A 581 -28.70 19.13 -10.55
CA VAL A 581 -28.14 17.86 -10.08
C VAL A 581 -26.63 17.98 -10.06
N THR A 582 -26.02 17.64 -8.92
CA THR A 582 -24.57 17.74 -8.71
C THR A 582 -24.02 16.41 -8.19
N ASN A 583 -22.89 15.95 -8.71
CA ASN A 583 -22.10 14.90 -8.07
C ASN A 583 -21.27 15.53 -6.94
N THR A 584 -21.68 15.31 -5.69
CA THR A 584 -21.00 15.81 -4.48
C THR A 584 -20.00 14.81 -3.92
N GLY A 585 -19.90 13.62 -4.52
CA GLY A 585 -18.91 12.60 -4.18
C GLY A 585 -17.53 12.85 -4.81
N ASN A 586 -16.60 11.95 -4.52
CA ASN A 586 -15.22 11.99 -5.02
C ASN A 586 -14.95 11.01 -6.18
N VAL A 587 -15.97 10.33 -6.68
CA VAL A 587 -15.91 9.39 -7.81
C VAL A 587 -16.95 9.74 -8.88
N PRO A 588 -16.71 9.43 -10.17
CA PRO A 588 -17.69 9.68 -11.23
C PRO A 588 -18.95 8.82 -11.02
N LEU A 589 -20.11 9.42 -11.26
CA LEU A 589 -21.40 8.71 -11.25
C LEU A 589 -21.85 8.41 -12.69
N GLU A 590 -22.44 7.25 -12.89
CA GLU A 590 -23.08 6.81 -14.12
C GLU A 590 -24.58 6.53 -13.90
N ASN A 591 -25.30 6.21 -14.98
CA ASN A 591 -26.72 5.85 -14.98
C ASN A 591 -27.60 6.85 -14.22
N ILE A 592 -27.30 8.14 -14.35
CA ILE A 592 -28.08 9.17 -13.67
C ILE A 592 -29.51 9.16 -14.20
N THR A 593 -30.49 9.16 -13.30
CA THR A 593 -31.91 9.30 -13.65
C THR A 593 -32.55 10.37 -12.78
N LEU A 594 -33.45 11.17 -13.35
CA LEU A 594 -34.22 12.20 -12.66
C LEU A 594 -35.71 11.97 -12.93
N THR A 595 -36.48 11.81 -11.86
CA THR A 595 -37.93 11.61 -11.91
C THR A 595 -38.63 12.56 -10.96
N ASP A 596 -39.84 12.96 -11.31
CA ASP A 596 -40.66 13.90 -10.56
C ASP A 596 -42.05 13.30 -10.36
N ASP A 597 -42.63 13.48 -9.17
CA ASP A 597 -43.89 12.84 -8.78
C ASP A 597 -45.11 13.38 -9.55
N VAL A 598 -45.03 14.60 -10.08
CA VAL A 598 -46.10 15.25 -10.87
C VAL A 598 -45.77 15.23 -12.38
N LEU A 599 -44.53 15.53 -12.75
CA LEU A 599 -44.07 15.67 -14.14
C LEU A 599 -43.64 14.32 -14.75
N GLY A 600 -43.36 13.32 -13.92
CA GLY A 600 -42.85 12.02 -14.34
C GLY A 600 -41.34 12.03 -14.66
N PRO A 601 -40.85 11.14 -15.54
CA PRO A 601 -39.44 11.10 -15.91
C PRO A 601 -38.98 12.36 -16.65
N ILE A 602 -37.88 12.94 -16.20
CA ILE A 602 -37.30 14.16 -16.78
C ILE A 602 -36.18 13.79 -17.76
N THR A 603 -36.16 14.43 -18.93
CA THR A 603 -35.07 14.25 -19.90
C THR A 603 -33.86 15.07 -19.47
N ILE A 604 -32.75 14.38 -19.19
CA ILE A 604 -31.50 14.98 -18.72
C ILE A 604 -30.46 15.09 -19.85
N PRO A 605 -29.53 16.05 -19.79
CA PRO A 605 -28.53 16.27 -20.85
C PRO A 605 -27.35 15.28 -20.82
N THR A 606 -27.09 14.67 -19.67
CA THR A 606 -26.03 13.68 -19.45
C THR A 606 -26.52 12.61 -18.49
N THR A 607 -25.99 11.40 -18.63
CA THR A 607 -26.22 10.27 -17.72
C THR A 607 -25.00 9.96 -16.86
N THR A 608 -23.96 10.79 -16.96
CA THR A 608 -22.71 10.69 -16.19
C THR A 608 -22.35 12.06 -15.61
N LEU A 609 -21.79 12.09 -14.40
CA LEU A 609 -21.23 13.29 -13.78
C LEU A 609 -19.90 12.97 -13.11
N ASP A 610 -18.83 13.66 -13.51
CA ASP A 610 -17.55 13.63 -12.79
C ASP A 610 -17.68 14.32 -11.42
N PRO A 611 -16.78 14.06 -10.45
CA PRO A 611 -16.79 14.74 -9.15
C PRO A 611 -16.88 16.26 -9.27
N GLY A 612 -17.88 16.86 -8.64
CA GLY A 612 -18.16 18.31 -8.70
C GLY A 612 -18.84 18.80 -9.98
N GLU A 613 -19.11 17.94 -10.95
CA GLU A 613 -19.88 18.30 -12.14
C GLU A 613 -21.38 18.41 -11.80
N SER A 614 -22.08 19.29 -12.51
CA SER A 614 -23.53 19.46 -12.38
C SER A 614 -24.20 19.70 -13.73
N PHE A 615 -25.50 19.41 -13.80
CA PHE A 615 -26.36 19.88 -14.89
C PHE A 615 -27.60 20.58 -14.36
N THR A 616 -28.20 21.38 -15.23
CA THR A 616 -29.47 22.07 -14.94
C THR A 616 -30.48 21.77 -16.03
N VAL A 617 -31.73 21.51 -15.63
CA VAL A 617 -32.86 21.34 -16.55
C VAL A 617 -34.07 22.10 -16.02
N ASP A 618 -34.76 22.80 -16.91
CA ASP A 618 -36.00 23.52 -16.60
C ASP A 618 -37.19 22.83 -17.27
N VAL A 619 -38.27 22.60 -16.53
CA VAL A 619 -39.47 21.91 -17.02
C VAL A 619 -40.72 22.66 -16.59
N THR A 620 -41.59 22.96 -17.54
CA THR A 620 -42.89 23.60 -17.27
C THR A 620 -43.87 22.57 -16.71
N GLY A 621 -44.46 22.88 -15.55
CA GLY A 621 -45.55 22.12 -14.96
C GLY A 621 -46.92 22.59 -15.42
N THR A 622 -47.95 22.28 -14.63
CA THR A 622 -49.31 22.76 -14.87
C THR A 622 -49.82 23.42 -13.60
N TRP A 623 -50.39 24.61 -13.75
CA TRP A 623 -50.97 25.37 -12.65
C TRP A 623 -52.17 24.63 -12.02
N ALA A 624 -52.27 24.68 -10.69
CA ALA A 624 -53.43 24.22 -9.93
C ALA A 624 -53.70 25.18 -8.75
N GLU A 625 -54.98 25.42 -8.47
CA GLU A 625 -55.42 26.33 -7.39
C GLU A 625 -55.04 25.80 -6.00
N GLY A 626 -54.65 26.71 -5.10
CA GLY A 626 -54.30 26.40 -3.72
C GLY A 626 -52.87 25.85 -3.54
N GLN A 627 -52.57 25.35 -2.35
CA GLN A 627 -51.23 24.83 -2.01
C GLN A 627 -50.88 23.57 -2.80
N GLN A 628 -49.74 23.61 -3.48
CA GLN A 628 -49.15 22.50 -4.21
C GLN A 628 -47.77 22.14 -3.62
N VAL A 629 -47.40 20.88 -3.80
CA VAL A 629 -46.05 20.35 -3.56
C VAL A 629 -45.68 19.50 -4.77
N ASN A 630 -44.43 19.61 -5.20
CA ASN A 630 -43.90 18.82 -6.28
C ASN A 630 -42.50 18.31 -5.87
N THR A 631 -42.29 17.00 -5.81
CA THR A 631 -41.04 16.39 -5.33
C THR A 631 -40.33 15.67 -6.47
N ALA A 632 -39.02 15.92 -6.62
CA ALA A 632 -38.20 15.16 -7.54
C ALA A 632 -37.20 14.28 -6.79
N THR A 633 -36.84 13.18 -7.44
CA THR A 633 -35.87 12.19 -6.98
C THR A 633 -34.83 12.04 -8.07
N VAL A 634 -33.56 12.11 -7.70
CA VAL A 634 -32.43 11.75 -8.54
C VAL A 634 -31.78 10.47 -8.04
N THR A 635 -31.26 9.66 -8.96
CA THR A 635 -30.39 8.52 -8.65
C THR A 635 -29.14 8.56 -9.51
N GLY A 636 -28.04 8.03 -8.99
CA GLY A 636 -26.80 7.77 -9.74
C GLY A 636 -26.11 6.51 -9.22
N GLU A 637 -25.20 5.94 -10.01
CA GLU A 637 -24.50 4.70 -9.68
C GLU A 637 -22.99 4.87 -9.77
N TYR A 638 -22.27 4.27 -8.82
CA TYR A 638 -20.83 4.02 -8.90
C TYR A 638 -20.58 2.54 -8.56
N GLU A 639 -20.12 1.77 -9.53
CA GLU A 639 -20.03 0.30 -9.43
C GLU A 639 -21.36 -0.33 -8.94
N ASP A 640 -21.37 -1.01 -7.79
CA ASP A 640 -22.56 -1.62 -7.19
C ASP A 640 -23.25 -0.70 -6.15
N ILE A 641 -22.82 0.56 -6.02
CA ILE A 641 -23.36 1.55 -5.07
C ILE A 641 -24.31 2.50 -5.79
N THR A 642 -25.58 2.51 -5.37
CA THR A 642 -26.57 3.50 -5.81
C THR A 642 -26.67 4.64 -4.78
N VAL A 643 -26.57 5.87 -5.26
CA VAL A 643 -26.84 7.09 -4.48
C VAL A 643 -28.13 7.73 -4.97
N THR A 644 -28.85 8.38 -4.06
CA THR A 644 -30.13 9.01 -4.35
C THR A 644 -30.30 10.26 -3.50
N ASP A 645 -31.02 11.23 -4.05
CA ASP A 645 -31.43 12.42 -3.34
C ASP A 645 -32.83 12.85 -3.79
N GLU A 646 -33.56 13.54 -2.92
CA GLU A 646 -34.93 14.01 -3.15
C GLU A 646 -35.14 15.43 -2.68
N ASP A 647 -35.81 16.23 -3.50
CA ASP A 647 -36.04 17.64 -3.17
C ASP A 647 -37.45 18.15 -3.57
N PRO A 648 -38.21 18.76 -2.64
CA PRO A 648 -39.56 19.27 -2.89
C PRO A 648 -39.60 20.77 -3.19
N ALA A 649 -40.42 21.17 -4.16
CA ALA A 649 -40.76 22.57 -4.39
C ALA A 649 -42.26 22.83 -4.16
N HIS A 650 -42.58 23.80 -3.31
CA HIS A 650 -43.93 24.21 -2.97
C HIS A 650 -44.34 25.47 -3.73
N TYR A 651 -45.63 25.61 -4.06
CA TYR A 651 -46.21 26.87 -4.55
C TYR A 651 -47.70 26.98 -4.21
N VAL A 652 -48.28 28.17 -4.29
CA VAL A 652 -49.73 28.38 -4.14
C VAL A 652 -50.32 28.93 -5.44
N GLY A 653 -51.24 28.20 -6.06
CA GLY A 653 -52.00 28.75 -7.18
C GLY A 653 -53.04 29.75 -6.68
N VAL A 654 -52.88 31.03 -7.04
CA VAL A 654 -53.79 32.10 -6.65
C VAL A 654 -54.62 32.58 -7.83
N VAL A 655 -55.88 32.95 -7.56
CA VAL A 655 -56.74 33.63 -8.53
C VAL A 655 -56.80 35.10 -8.11
N GLU A 656 -56.36 35.99 -9.00
CA GLU A 656 -56.35 37.42 -8.71
C GLU A 656 -57.77 37.95 -8.44
N PRO A 657 -57.94 38.84 -7.45
CA PRO A 657 -59.22 39.47 -7.17
C PRO A 657 -59.62 40.41 -8.31
N ALA A 658 -60.83 40.20 -8.82
CA ALA A 658 -61.47 40.96 -9.89
C ALA A 658 -62.88 41.36 -9.41
N PRO A 659 -62.99 42.39 -8.53
CA PRO A 659 -64.30 42.91 -8.12
C PRO A 659 -65.01 43.54 -9.32
N ALA A 660 -66.32 43.33 -9.43
CA ALA A 660 -67.18 43.97 -10.43
C ALA A 660 -68.64 43.97 -9.93
N ILE A 661 -69.37 45.03 -10.25
CA ILE A 661 -70.79 45.19 -9.90
C ILE A 661 -71.56 45.61 -11.14
N ASP A 662 -72.81 45.18 -11.23
CA ASP A 662 -73.73 45.42 -12.35
C ASP A 662 -75.06 45.92 -11.79
N LEU A 663 -75.63 46.96 -12.41
CA LEU A 663 -76.92 47.54 -12.10
C LEU A 663 -77.78 47.57 -13.34
N GLU A 664 -79.00 47.05 -13.22
CA GLU A 664 -80.02 47.16 -14.26
C GLU A 664 -81.27 47.84 -13.68
N LYS A 665 -81.79 48.86 -14.38
CA LYS A 665 -82.93 49.65 -13.94
C LYS A 665 -84.09 49.61 -14.93
N PHE A 666 -85.23 49.14 -14.42
CA PHE A 666 -86.48 49.10 -15.18
C PHE A 666 -87.46 50.16 -14.69
N VAL A 667 -88.40 50.56 -15.57
CA VAL A 667 -89.55 51.40 -15.22
C VAL A 667 -90.87 50.71 -15.53
N SER A 668 -91.87 50.92 -14.67
CA SER A 668 -93.21 50.39 -14.81
C SER A 668 -94.25 51.50 -14.98
N PRO A 669 -95.07 51.45 -16.06
CA PRO A 669 -96.14 52.41 -16.31
C PRO A 669 -97.48 52.04 -15.64
N ASP A 670 -97.57 50.90 -14.97
CA ASP A 670 -98.83 50.29 -14.51
C ASP A 670 -98.83 49.88 -13.03
N GLY A 671 -98.05 50.60 -12.21
CA GLY A 671 -98.00 50.39 -10.76
C GLY A 671 -97.21 49.15 -10.34
N GLY A 672 -96.23 48.73 -11.15
CA GLY A 672 -95.31 47.63 -10.83
C GLY A 672 -95.74 46.26 -11.35
N THR A 673 -96.67 46.17 -12.32
CA THR A 673 -97.08 44.87 -12.87
C THR A 673 -96.25 44.46 -14.09
N THR A 674 -95.89 45.42 -14.95
CA THR A 674 -94.96 45.22 -16.06
C THR A 674 -93.79 46.19 -15.94
N PHE A 675 -92.60 45.70 -16.25
CA PHE A 675 -91.35 46.46 -16.19
C PHE A 675 -90.71 46.46 -17.56
N PHE A 676 -90.23 47.63 -17.95
CA PHE A 676 -89.55 47.87 -19.22
C PHE A 676 -88.14 48.33 -18.91
N ASP A 677 -87.16 47.66 -19.51
CA ASP A 677 -85.83 48.20 -19.70
C ASP A 677 -86.03 49.36 -20.69
N ALA A 678 -85.68 50.55 -20.21
CA ALA A 678 -85.95 51.80 -20.88
C ALA A 678 -84.69 52.67 -20.91
N ASP A 679 -83.57 52.05 -21.26
CA ASP A 679 -82.25 52.69 -21.37
C ASP A 679 -82.22 53.87 -22.33
N THR A 680 -83.15 53.89 -23.30
CA THR A 680 -83.21 54.91 -24.34
C THR A 680 -84.57 55.60 -24.40
N PRO A 681 -84.60 56.91 -24.70
CA PRO A 681 -85.86 57.63 -24.86
C PRO A 681 -86.62 57.11 -26.10
N PRO A 682 -87.97 57.15 -26.09
CA PRO A 682 -88.77 57.87 -25.11
C PRO A 682 -89.14 57.09 -23.84
N GLY A 683 -88.96 55.77 -23.81
CA GLY A 683 -89.53 54.90 -22.78
C GLY A 683 -91.07 54.78 -22.87
N PRO A 684 -91.72 54.10 -21.90
CA PRO A 684 -93.17 53.93 -21.90
C PRO A 684 -93.92 55.23 -21.56
N ASN A 685 -95.14 55.37 -22.10
CA ASN A 685 -96.06 56.44 -21.71
C ASN A 685 -96.72 56.12 -20.36
N ILE A 686 -96.69 57.06 -19.43
CA ILE A 686 -97.32 56.94 -18.11
C ILE A 686 -98.41 58.02 -17.98
N PRO A 687 -99.69 57.65 -17.83
CA PRO A 687 -100.78 58.61 -17.73
C PRO A 687 -100.75 59.40 -16.41
N GLU A 688 -101.19 60.66 -16.45
CA GLU A 688 -101.43 61.46 -15.25
C GLU A 688 -102.34 60.71 -14.26
N GLY A 689 -101.93 60.68 -12.99
CA GLY A 689 -102.61 59.93 -11.93
C GLY A 689 -102.01 58.55 -11.63
N THR A 690 -101.02 58.10 -12.41
CA THR A 690 -100.21 56.91 -12.12
C THR A 690 -98.74 57.30 -11.94
N ASP A 691 -98.16 56.98 -10.78
CA ASP A 691 -96.73 57.19 -10.55
C ASP A 691 -95.89 56.06 -11.16
N PRO A 692 -94.69 56.37 -11.73
CA PRO A 692 -93.75 55.36 -12.18
C PRO A 692 -93.27 54.51 -11.01
N VAL A 693 -93.12 53.19 -11.22
CA VAL A 693 -92.39 52.31 -10.28
C VAL A 693 -91.09 51.88 -10.95
N PHE A 694 -89.96 52.13 -10.30
CA PHE A 694 -88.64 51.72 -10.77
C PHE A 694 -88.23 50.43 -10.08
N ARG A 695 -87.61 49.51 -10.81
CA ARG A 695 -87.01 48.29 -10.29
C ARG A 695 -85.51 48.32 -10.52
N PHE A 696 -84.75 48.06 -9.48
CA PHE A 696 -83.29 47.96 -9.51
C PHE A 696 -82.90 46.51 -9.27
N ILE A 697 -82.08 45.95 -10.16
CA ILE A 697 -81.44 44.64 -9.96
C ILE A 697 -79.94 44.91 -9.88
N VAL A 698 -79.35 44.59 -8.74
CA VAL A 698 -77.90 44.75 -8.51
C VAL A 698 -77.28 43.38 -8.38
N THR A 699 -76.18 43.13 -9.09
CA THR A 699 -75.46 41.84 -9.09
C THR A 699 -73.97 42.06 -8.88
N ASN A 700 -73.32 41.24 -8.03
CA ASN A 700 -71.86 41.15 -8.01
C ASN A 700 -71.40 40.23 -9.14
N THR A 701 -70.83 40.80 -10.19
CA THR A 701 -70.32 40.08 -11.37
C THR A 701 -68.82 39.74 -11.26
N GLY A 702 -68.18 40.16 -10.16
CA GLY A 702 -66.79 39.84 -9.85
C GLY A 702 -66.59 38.46 -9.23
N ASN A 703 -65.33 38.13 -8.91
CA ASN A 703 -64.95 36.86 -8.27
C ASN A 703 -64.65 36.98 -6.76
N VAL A 704 -64.88 38.16 -6.18
CA VAL A 704 -64.69 38.44 -4.75
C VAL A 704 -65.95 39.05 -4.13
N PRO A 705 -66.22 38.83 -2.83
CA PRO A 705 -67.35 39.46 -2.16
C PRO A 705 -67.19 40.98 -2.12
N LEU A 706 -68.28 41.71 -2.39
CA LEU A 706 -68.34 43.15 -2.26
C LEU A 706 -68.96 43.52 -0.90
N GLU A 707 -68.39 44.51 -0.23
CA GLU A 707 -68.91 45.14 0.97
C GLU A 707 -69.33 46.60 0.70
N ASN A 708 -69.91 47.26 1.70
CA ASN A 708 -70.34 48.65 1.65
C ASN A 708 -71.16 49.01 0.38
N THR A 709 -71.98 48.07 -0.10
CA THR A 709 -72.78 48.32 -1.29
C THR A 709 -73.76 49.48 -1.02
N THR A 710 -73.82 50.45 -1.94
CA THR A 710 -74.79 51.55 -1.87
C THR A 710 -75.49 51.73 -3.20
N LEU A 711 -76.77 52.10 -3.16
CA LEU A 711 -77.57 52.39 -4.34
C LEU A 711 -78.19 53.78 -4.18
N THR A 712 -77.90 54.67 -5.12
CA THR A 712 -78.41 56.04 -5.16
C THR A 712 -79.03 56.34 -6.50
N ASP A 713 -80.04 57.19 -6.51
CA ASP A 713 -80.78 57.58 -7.70
C ASP A 713 -80.85 59.10 -7.78
N ASP A 714 -80.70 59.67 -8.97
CA ASP A 714 -80.57 61.12 -9.17
C ASP A 714 -81.87 61.89 -8.87
N VAL A 715 -83.03 61.22 -8.96
CA VAL A 715 -84.35 61.78 -8.68
C VAL A 715 -84.88 61.32 -7.31
N LEU A 716 -84.74 60.05 -6.98
CA LEU A 716 -85.28 59.42 -5.77
C LEU A 716 -84.34 59.58 -4.56
N GLY A 717 -83.06 59.90 -4.78
CA GLY A 717 -82.03 59.98 -3.75
C GLY A 717 -81.53 58.58 -3.31
N PRO A 718 -81.01 58.44 -2.08
CA PRO A 718 -80.52 57.16 -1.58
C PRO A 718 -81.64 56.11 -1.45
N ILE A 719 -81.40 54.91 -1.97
CA ILE A 719 -82.35 53.79 -1.95
C ILE A 719 -81.96 52.83 -0.81
N THR A 720 -82.95 52.40 -0.01
CA THR A 720 -82.73 51.39 1.03
C THR A 720 -82.61 50.01 0.40
N ILE A 721 -81.47 49.36 0.57
CA ILE A 721 -81.16 48.03 0.02
C ILE A 721 -81.26 46.94 1.10
N PRO A 722 -81.55 45.68 0.73
CA PRO A 722 -81.75 44.59 1.70
C PRO A 722 -80.44 44.05 2.31
N THR A 723 -79.31 44.25 1.64
CA THR A 723 -77.96 43.84 2.08
C THR A 723 -76.93 44.86 1.61
N THR A 724 -75.87 45.06 2.39
CA THR A 724 -74.70 45.87 2.02
C THR A 724 -73.50 45.00 1.62
N THR A 725 -73.67 43.68 1.61
CA THR A 725 -72.67 42.70 1.18
C THR A 725 -73.26 41.83 0.07
N LEU A 726 -72.45 41.53 -0.94
CA LEU A 726 -72.82 40.67 -2.07
C LEU A 726 -71.68 39.69 -2.35
N ASP A 727 -71.93 38.40 -2.14
CA ASP A 727 -71.00 37.35 -2.57
C ASP A 727 -70.92 37.27 -4.11
N PRO A 728 -69.85 36.71 -4.69
CA PRO A 728 -69.74 36.52 -6.15
C PRO A 728 -70.98 35.84 -6.75
N GLY A 729 -71.62 36.49 -7.71
CA GLY A 729 -72.85 36.02 -8.36
C GLY A 729 -74.15 36.24 -7.57
N GLU A 730 -74.10 36.84 -6.38
CA GLU A 730 -75.30 37.22 -5.62
C GLU A 730 -75.95 38.48 -6.21
N SER A 731 -77.29 38.53 -6.16
CA SER A 731 -78.07 39.68 -6.60
C SER A 731 -79.17 40.06 -5.60
N PHE A 732 -79.56 41.33 -5.58
CA PHE A 732 -80.80 41.76 -4.93
C PHE A 732 -81.69 42.58 -5.88
N THR A 733 -82.97 42.68 -5.53
CA THR A 733 -83.96 43.48 -6.27
C THR A 733 -84.73 44.40 -5.33
N VAL A 734 -84.90 45.66 -5.72
CA VAL A 734 -85.69 46.66 -4.98
C VAL A 734 -86.61 47.40 -5.95
N ASP A 735 -87.88 47.58 -5.56
CA ASP A 735 -88.84 48.39 -6.31
C ASP A 735 -89.15 49.69 -5.53
N VAL A 736 -89.08 50.85 -6.19
CA VAL A 736 -89.33 52.16 -5.59
C VAL A 736 -90.29 52.98 -6.45
N THR A 737 -91.35 53.51 -5.84
CA THR A 737 -92.30 54.42 -6.51
C THR A 737 -91.71 55.82 -6.61
N GLY A 738 -91.63 56.35 -7.84
CA GLY A 738 -91.26 57.73 -8.11
C GLY A 738 -92.45 58.68 -8.09
N THR A 739 -92.27 59.86 -8.66
CA THR A 739 -93.35 60.84 -8.85
C THR A 739 -93.52 61.12 -10.32
N TRP A 740 -94.76 61.09 -10.78
CA TRP A 740 -95.10 61.41 -12.16
C TRP A 740 -94.80 62.89 -12.50
N ALA A 741 -94.27 63.14 -13.70
CA ALA A 741 -94.13 64.47 -14.27
C ALA A 741 -94.44 64.46 -15.78
N GLU A 742 -95.12 65.51 -16.27
CA GLU A 742 -95.47 65.64 -17.68
C GLU A 742 -94.24 65.77 -18.59
N GLY A 743 -94.27 65.12 -19.76
CA GLY A 743 -93.20 65.15 -20.76
C GLY A 743 -92.16 64.03 -20.59
N GLN A 744 -91.08 64.11 -21.39
CA GLN A 744 -89.97 63.15 -21.34
C GLN A 744 -89.21 63.27 -20.03
N GLN A 745 -89.08 62.15 -19.33
CA GLN A 745 -88.30 62.00 -18.11
C GLN A 745 -87.14 61.01 -18.34
N VAL A 746 -86.07 61.22 -17.59
CA VAL A 746 -84.97 60.28 -17.41
C VAL A 746 -84.73 60.17 -15.91
N ASN A 747 -84.42 58.97 -15.45
CA ASN A 747 -84.05 58.73 -14.07
C ASN A 747 -82.86 57.76 -14.06
N THR A 748 -81.72 58.16 -13.52
CA THR A 748 -80.47 57.37 -13.50
C THR A 748 -80.14 56.94 -12.08
N ALA A 749 -79.83 55.66 -11.91
CA ALA A 749 -79.28 55.16 -10.65
C ALA A 749 -77.82 54.77 -10.79
N THR A 750 -77.10 54.88 -9.68
CA THR A 750 -75.70 54.51 -9.51
C THR A 750 -75.62 53.52 -8.36
N VAL A 751 -74.97 52.39 -8.58
CA VAL A 751 -74.57 51.47 -7.51
C VAL A 751 -73.07 51.55 -7.30
N THR A 752 -72.62 51.39 -6.05
CA THR A 752 -71.21 51.21 -5.70
C THR A 752 -71.04 50.00 -4.81
N GLY A 753 -69.88 49.34 -4.88
CA GLY A 753 -69.45 48.29 -3.95
C GLY A 753 -67.94 48.35 -3.74
N GLU A 754 -67.46 47.80 -2.63
CA GLU A 754 -66.05 47.86 -2.23
C GLU A 754 -65.48 46.45 -2.01
N TYR A 755 -64.26 46.21 -2.45
CA TYR A 755 -63.43 45.07 -2.06
C TYR A 755 -62.05 45.60 -1.68
N GLU A 756 -61.69 45.47 -0.40
CA GLU A 756 -60.50 46.11 0.17
C GLU A 756 -60.44 47.61 -0.17
N ASP A 757 -59.37 48.08 -0.84
CA ASP A 757 -59.21 49.47 -1.28
C ASP A 757 -59.75 49.74 -2.71
N ILE A 758 -60.45 48.77 -3.32
CA ILE A 758 -61.00 48.86 -4.67
C ILE A 758 -62.50 49.16 -4.59
N THR A 759 -62.91 50.29 -5.19
CA THR A 759 -64.33 50.63 -5.39
C THR A 759 -64.75 50.33 -6.82
N VAL A 760 -65.83 49.58 -6.98
CA VAL A 760 -66.50 49.36 -8.26
C VAL A 760 -67.84 50.09 -8.29
N SER A 761 -68.27 50.52 -9.46
CA SER A 761 -69.52 51.25 -9.63
C SER A 761 -70.14 50.96 -10.99
N ASP A 762 -71.46 51.00 -11.04
CA ASP A 762 -72.21 50.92 -12.28
C ASP A 762 -73.41 51.88 -12.28
N GLU A 763 -73.85 52.32 -13.46
CA GLU A 763 -74.92 53.30 -13.62
C GLU A 763 -75.90 52.91 -14.72
N ASP A 764 -77.19 53.03 -14.44
CA ASP A 764 -78.24 52.63 -15.37
C ASP A 764 -79.43 53.61 -15.43
N PRO A 765 -79.82 54.11 -16.62
CA PRO A 765 -80.91 55.06 -16.80
C PRO A 765 -82.23 54.41 -17.21
N ALA A 766 -83.35 54.88 -16.64
CA ALA A 766 -84.69 54.52 -17.10
C ALA A 766 -85.47 55.76 -17.57
N HIS A 767 -86.01 55.69 -18.80
CA HIS A 767 -86.77 56.76 -19.43
C HIS A 767 -88.28 56.50 -19.37
N TYR A 768 -89.10 57.55 -19.27
CA TYR A 768 -90.55 57.45 -19.48
C TYR A 768 -91.12 58.77 -20.00
N VAL A 769 -92.33 58.77 -20.55
CA VAL A 769 -93.04 60.00 -20.94
C VAL A 769 -94.31 60.14 -20.11
N GLY A 770 -94.38 61.17 -19.27
CA GLY A 770 -95.63 61.51 -18.58
C GLY A 770 -96.60 62.17 -19.55
N VAL A 771 -97.82 61.65 -19.63
CA VAL A 771 -98.82 62.12 -20.58
C VAL A 771 -100.18 62.38 -19.93
N VAL A 772 -100.88 63.41 -20.40
CA VAL A 772 -102.22 63.76 -19.90
C VAL A 772 -103.29 63.11 -20.80
N PRO A 773 -104.20 62.28 -20.25
CA PRO A 773 -105.35 61.77 -21.00
C PRO A 773 -106.27 62.92 -21.46
N SER A 774 -106.80 62.84 -22.68
CA SER A 774 -107.71 63.86 -23.22
C SER A 774 -108.85 63.24 -24.02
N LEU A 775 -110.08 63.71 -23.78
CA LEU A 775 -111.28 63.31 -24.51
C LEU A 775 -111.95 64.53 -25.12
N GLU A 776 -112.44 64.36 -26.34
CA GLU A 776 -113.31 65.31 -27.01
C GLU A 776 -114.68 64.65 -27.27
N VAL A 777 -115.76 65.40 -27.07
CA VAL A 777 -117.11 64.97 -27.43
C VAL A 777 -117.77 66.00 -28.33
N GLU A 778 -118.22 65.55 -29.50
CA GLU A 778 -119.01 66.35 -30.43
C GLU A 778 -120.46 65.86 -30.43
N LYS A 779 -121.40 66.77 -30.20
CA LYS A 779 -122.85 66.49 -30.25
C LYS A 779 -123.46 67.17 -31.47
N LEU A 780 -124.03 66.36 -32.35
CA LEU A 780 -124.71 66.78 -33.58
C LEU A 780 -126.20 66.53 -33.47
N VAL A 781 -127.00 67.31 -34.21
CA VAL A 781 -128.45 67.17 -34.26
C VAL A 781 -128.90 66.81 -35.68
N SER A 782 -129.84 65.88 -35.78
CA SER A 782 -130.53 65.56 -37.03
C SER A 782 -131.92 66.18 -37.06
N VAL A 783 -132.24 66.83 -38.18
CA VAL A 783 -133.55 67.43 -38.45
C VAL A 783 -134.37 66.71 -39.52
N ASP A 784 -133.85 65.59 -40.04
CA ASP A 784 -134.45 64.77 -41.10
C ASP A 784 -134.69 63.32 -40.69
N GLY A 785 -134.63 63.02 -39.39
CA GLY A 785 -134.95 61.69 -38.85
C GLY A 785 -133.76 60.71 -38.83
N GLY A 786 -132.53 61.23 -38.81
CA GLY A 786 -131.29 60.45 -38.67
C GLY A 786 -130.49 60.27 -39.95
N GLU A 787 -130.88 60.91 -41.07
CA GLU A 787 -130.17 60.80 -42.35
C GLU A 787 -128.95 61.72 -42.41
N THR A 788 -129.07 62.95 -41.89
CA THR A 788 -127.95 63.90 -41.76
C THR A 788 -127.84 64.46 -40.35
N PHE A 789 -126.61 64.76 -39.92
CA PHE A 789 -126.28 65.31 -38.61
C PHE A 789 -125.39 66.53 -38.77
N GLU A 790 -125.75 67.62 -38.11
CA GLU A 790 -125.02 68.90 -38.20
C GLU A 790 -124.74 69.48 -36.80
N PRO A 791 -123.64 70.23 -36.61
CA PRO A 791 -123.37 70.90 -35.34
C PRO A 791 -124.40 72.00 -35.06
N ALA A 792 -124.94 72.04 -33.85
CA ALA A 792 -125.84 73.10 -33.39
C ALA A 792 -125.37 73.72 -32.04
N PRO A 793 -124.19 74.36 -32.01
CA PRO A 793 -123.56 74.79 -30.75
C PRO A 793 -124.17 76.07 -30.13
N SER A 794 -125.12 76.74 -30.79
CA SER A 794 -125.66 78.03 -30.33
C SER A 794 -127.18 78.14 -30.54
N SER A 795 -127.85 78.95 -29.71
CA SER A 795 -129.28 79.22 -29.81
C SER A 795 -129.60 80.41 -30.76
N PRO A 796 -130.68 80.36 -31.55
CA PRO A 796 -131.60 79.24 -31.72
C PRO A 796 -131.00 78.11 -32.55
N GLY A 797 -131.28 76.86 -32.17
CA GLY A 797 -130.89 75.67 -32.92
C GLY A 797 -131.69 75.50 -34.23
N PRO A 798 -131.45 74.41 -34.99
CA PRO A 798 -132.11 74.19 -36.26
C PRO A 798 -133.61 73.88 -36.11
N THR A 799 -134.40 74.32 -37.09
CA THR A 799 -135.86 74.14 -37.10
C THR A 799 -136.24 72.73 -37.55
N LEU A 800 -137.09 72.05 -36.78
CA LEU A 800 -137.60 70.71 -37.09
C LEU A 800 -138.97 70.78 -37.80
N PRO A 801 -139.16 70.07 -38.94
CA PRO A 801 -140.47 69.91 -39.57
C PRO A 801 -141.46 69.16 -38.66
N GLU A 802 -142.75 69.49 -38.76
CA GLU A 802 -143.80 68.81 -38.00
C GLU A 802 -143.86 67.31 -38.33
N GLY A 803 -143.77 66.46 -37.31
CA GLY A 803 -143.78 64.99 -37.45
C GLY A 803 -142.41 64.31 -37.50
N VAL A 804 -141.30 65.06 -37.53
CA VAL A 804 -139.94 64.50 -37.43
C VAL A 804 -139.52 64.40 -35.96
N THR A 805 -139.02 63.24 -35.54
CA THR A 805 -138.41 63.06 -34.21
C THR A 805 -136.96 63.53 -34.28
N VAL A 806 -136.55 64.38 -33.35
CA VAL A 806 -135.16 64.83 -33.25
C VAL A 806 -134.27 63.66 -32.82
N GLN A 807 -133.14 63.50 -33.50
CA GLN A 807 -132.10 62.58 -33.09
C GLN A 807 -130.79 63.34 -32.84
N PHE A 808 -129.99 62.83 -31.92
CA PHE A 808 -128.66 63.36 -31.61
C PHE A 808 -127.60 62.30 -31.89
N GLN A 809 -126.50 62.73 -32.49
CA GLN A 809 -125.31 61.91 -32.67
C GLN A 809 -124.21 62.44 -31.75
N PHE A 810 -123.58 61.54 -31.00
CA PHE A 810 -122.48 61.83 -30.08
C PHE A 810 -121.24 61.13 -30.61
N ILE A 811 -120.21 61.89 -30.95
CA ILE A 811 -118.92 61.37 -31.40
C ILE A 811 -117.93 61.64 -30.27
N VAL A 812 -117.43 60.58 -29.65
CA VAL A 812 -116.43 60.67 -28.58
C VAL A 812 -115.10 60.24 -29.14
N THR A 813 -114.09 61.11 -29.04
CA THR A 813 -112.74 60.90 -29.59
C THR A 813 -111.72 60.94 -28.46
N ASN A 814 -110.84 59.94 -28.38
CA ASN A 814 -109.65 60.03 -27.55
C ASN A 814 -108.60 60.88 -28.26
N THR A 815 -108.46 62.13 -27.82
CA THR A 815 -107.48 63.08 -28.35
C THR A 815 -106.14 63.02 -27.63
N GLY A 816 -106.03 62.22 -26.56
CA GLY A 816 -104.80 62.00 -25.82
C GLY A 816 -103.94 60.82 -26.34
N PRO A 817 -102.71 60.67 -25.82
CA PRO A 817 -101.74 59.68 -26.30
C PRO A 817 -101.82 58.31 -25.60
N VAL A 818 -102.77 58.10 -24.69
CA VAL A 818 -102.96 56.85 -23.91
C VAL A 818 -104.39 56.33 -24.03
N PRO A 819 -104.61 55.00 -23.92
CA PRO A 819 -105.96 54.43 -23.90
C PRO A 819 -106.76 54.96 -22.71
N ILE A 820 -108.01 55.35 -22.94
CA ILE A 820 -108.91 55.81 -21.88
C ILE A 820 -109.97 54.74 -21.67
N THR A 821 -110.19 54.34 -20.42
CA THR A 821 -111.12 53.27 -20.06
C THR A 821 -112.31 53.79 -19.29
N ASN A 822 -113.40 53.00 -19.25
CA ASN A 822 -114.60 53.27 -18.47
C ASN A 822 -115.28 54.62 -18.79
N ILE A 823 -115.30 55.02 -20.06
CA ILE A 823 -115.91 56.29 -20.49
C ILE A 823 -117.43 56.14 -20.44
N THR A 824 -118.12 57.07 -19.81
CA THR A 824 -119.59 57.16 -19.77
C THR A 824 -120.03 58.45 -20.43
N ILE A 825 -121.01 58.35 -21.33
CA ILE A 825 -121.56 59.49 -22.07
C ILE A 825 -122.94 59.76 -21.49
N GLU A 826 -123.10 60.93 -20.87
CA GLU A 826 -124.35 61.36 -20.26
C GLU A 826 -124.82 62.67 -20.90
N ASP A 827 -126.09 62.71 -21.25
CA ASP A 827 -126.78 63.90 -21.72
C ASP A 827 -127.78 64.37 -20.66
N SER A 828 -127.89 65.68 -20.45
CA SER A 828 -128.75 66.25 -19.41
C SER A 828 -130.24 65.94 -19.58
N GLU A 829 -130.68 65.68 -20.81
CA GLU A 829 -132.09 65.36 -21.10
C GLU A 829 -132.29 63.88 -21.42
N LEU A 830 -131.32 63.22 -22.08
CA LEU A 830 -131.44 61.80 -22.46
C LEU A 830 -130.93 60.81 -21.40
N GLY A 831 -130.21 61.28 -20.39
CA GLY A 831 -129.50 60.43 -19.44
C GLY A 831 -128.28 59.75 -20.08
N ILE A 832 -127.98 58.52 -19.67
CA ILE A 832 -126.82 57.77 -20.20
C ILE A 832 -127.09 57.34 -21.65
N VAL A 833 -126.27 57.87 -22.56
CA VAL A 833 -126.33 57.61 -24.01
C VAL A 833 -125.53 56.36 -24.38
N GLY A 834 -124.40 56.12 -23.71
CA GLY A 834 -123.51 55.02 -24.02
C GLY A 834 -122.34 54.89 -23.05
N VAL A 835 -121.67 53.75 -23.10
CA VAL A 835 -120.44 53.47 -22.36
C VAL A 835 -119.39 52.92 -23.34
N ILE A 836 -118.16 53.37 -23.19
CA ILE A 836 -117.01 52.87 -23.95
C ILE A 836 -116.04 52.22 -22.98
N PRO A 837 -115.87 50.88 -22.99
CA PRO A 837 -114.98 50.18 -22.08
C PRO A 837 -113.51 50.62 -22.22
N VAL A 838 -113.04 50.81 -23.46
CA VAL A 838 -111.72 51.35 -23.78
C VAL A 838 -111.79 52.09 -25.12
N LEU A 839 -111.11 53.23 -25.21
CA LEU A 839 -110.96 54.01 -26.44
C LEU A 839 -109.46 54.26 -26.65
N GLN A 840 -108.90 53.70 -27.73
CA GLN A 840 -107.47 53.82 -28.05
C GLN A 840 -107.11 55.26 -28.51
N PRO A 841 -105.85 55.70 -28.42
CA PRO A 841 -105.42 57.00 -28.92
C PRO A 841 -105.86 57.25 -30.38
N GLY A 842 -106.52 58.38 -30.63
CA GLY A 842 -107.05 58.76 -31.95
C GLY A 842 -108.30 58.01 -32.39
N GLU A 843 -108.81 57.06 -31.60
CA GLU A 843 -110.05 56.35 -31.89
C GLU A 843 -111.27 57.21 -31.54
N SER A 844 -112.32 57.12 -32.36
CA SER A 844 -113.62 57.73 -32.10
C SER A 844 -114.72 56.67 -32.06
N GLN A 845 -115.68 56.81 -31.16
CA GLN A 845 -116.92 56.02 -31.16
C GLN A 845 -118.15 56.93 -31.26
N THR A 846 -119.15 56.45 -32.00
CA THR A 846 -120.35 57.22 -32.33
C THR A 846 -121.60 56.56 -31.75
N PHE A 847 -122.44 57.35 -31.10
CA PHE A 847 -123.73 56.92 -30.54
C PHE A 847 -124.86 57.79 -31.11
N ILE A 848 -126.03 57.20 -31.33
CA ILE A 848 -127.24 57.93 -31.74
C ILE A 848 -128.32 57.72 -30.68
N ALA A 849 -128.94 58.80 -30.22
CA ALA A 849 -130.01 58.77 -29.25
C ALA A 849 -131.14 59.74 -29.63
N SER A 850 -132.34 59.50 -29.10
CA SER A 850 -133.53 60.34 -29.30
C SER A 850 -134.25 60.53 -27.96
N PRO A 851 -134.94 61.67 -27.75
CA PRO A 851 -135.69 61.96 -26.52
C PRO A 851 -136.77 60.96 -26.14
#